data_AF-A0A813I5U6-F1
#
_entry.id   AF-A0A813I5U6-F1
#
_cell.length_a   1.000
_cell.length_b   1.000
_cell.length_c   1.000
_cell.angle_alpha   90.00
_cell.angle_beta   90.00
_cell.angle_gamma   90.00
#
_symmetry.space_group_name_H-M   'P 1'
#
loop_
_entity.id
_entity.type
_entity.pdbx_description
1 polymer ?
#
loop_
_entity_poly.entity_id
_entity_poly.type
_entity_poly.pdbx_seq_one_letter_code
_entity_poly.pdbx_strand_id
1 'polypeptide(L)'
;MVADRPLRASSLKCSLILASLAARLLQRPDQLTTFGYLLKGRSCSSHRSLLASSLPTTSLGKMRKWRKAEPDMAWGGYGSQAEAPQKTGASRAESSSNAPVAIIGGGLSGLACGWSLRRRGIPAVVFDTGKRGPGGRASARTMKVGSGTQVVDHAVQAFTAQSPEVRELVGLMESDGAVRRWQGLVGDLKADGKLQPRNEKMDGPLFIGSLKSGSGALADWLASKQEVVKDIWVAKLGRISDMAWALQGRRGQNVSNAYRSFSYVVIAHNGKCADQLINTAPVQTAAHAPLKCRFTAEASKSSDRLELCSLWACVVKVPKGLATFEGAFIHDNAILSWAGNNSAKYPPSGGHDQDVWTLISTPEYGSANKCPQEAIPDHVRRKVSDEMCRAFGKLLRGASTSWEVVHLQLWGAANPLNVCNQHFVHDPQHQVGICGDWLTSPSVEGALFSGLALAAALERELRGGGLGGTGARRFQGLTGGHAIGNFGGADGLSVAAAVEAATRSGGKGQDHGNSEGKGKGMGKAREEGAYPAAGGAAKRPLVERPVIKPAQAAASVAEPSWPDLQVAATSKSRWRRTENVGVPVTTLPSNSYRSTAPCPGPASAAEGPKWYFGFGANINPWKLREQRQILPLEEFVGKLPGWKLVFNHKGGFGNIEPLSALISHGASSPDAVHGVLLLLKAKDFDKLAKMEHEYGTREVLVETYDGRSIPALAFITPPQFKLSASLAPTPRYLKLIRDGCDSMGIDPAYRSWLQTVSSTPSERGSEYYAVQGSAGQKLKKQQSEGDPELLHLAAVASFAVAGDTPLVDIGANLGKCSAPELAAQLVRASAARVGHVILTGCSIKSSKDAKRMCEEWNGEKGVQKALSYLGVASRKELDAAGIQRLPTLAFTAGVHPHDAKSCDGNTISTLRSLAEHPSCVAIGECGLDYDRMFTPREVQLEWCRKQVELAIELDMPLFMHERDRDAVKGAPLGSAGDLRKIIFESEIDPSKVCIHCFTGSDKDLKEYISRGYQIGLTGFAAMHKRGAHIRRFLEAGDLPLHHLMIETDCPVMLPDKQYLPDSLGIKGRTNEPCCMPAVCRAVAECFRVAPEEVARQTTENAARFFGL
;
A
#
# COMPACT_ATOMS: atom_id res chain seq x y z
N MET A 1 12.99 68.16 28.86
CA MET A 1 12.41 67.05 29.67
C MET A 1 12.01 65.90 28.74
N VAL A 2 11.52 64.77 29.27
CA VAL A 2 11.21 63.48 28.61
C VAL A 2 9.67 63.39 28.40
N ALA A 3 9.06 62.72 27.39
CA ALA A 3 9.47 61.76 26.34
C ALA A 3 8.89 62.17 24.95
N ASP A 4 8.69 61.37 23.88
CA ASP A 4 8.93 59.94 23.57
C ASP A 4 9.03 59.68 22.04
N ARG A 5 9.35 58.43 21.65
CA ARG A 5 8.99 57.66 20.44
C ARG A 5 9.03 58.29 19.02
N PRO A 6 9.96 57.80 18.15
CA PRO A 6 9.89 57.93 16.70
C PRO A 6 9.40 56.65 15.97
N LEU A 7 9.04 56.77 14.68
CA LEU A 7 8.85 55.63 13.75
C LEU A 7 9.62 55.81 12.43
N ARG A 8 9.77 54.72 11.65
CA ARG A 8 10.92 54.50 10.74
C ARG A 8 10.64 54.82 9.27
N ALA A 9 11.66 55.29 8.56
CA ALA A 9 11.71 55.40 7.10
C ALA A 9 12.49 54.22 6.46
N SER A 10 11.89 53.50 5.52
CA SER A 10 12.54 52.34 4.87
C SER A 10 12.10 52.05 3.42
N SER A 11 11.49 53.00 2.70
CA SER A 11 11.03 52.83 1.31
C SER A 11 11.97 53.40 0.24
N LEU A 12 12.57 54.57 0.46
CA LEU A 12 13.32 55.29 -0.60
C LEU A 12 14.64 54.63 -1.04
N LYS A 13 15.26 53.76 -0.23
CA LYS A 13 16.61 53.21 -0.56
C LYS A 13 16.61 52.18 -1.69
N CYS A 14 15.49 51.51 -2.00
CA CYS A 14 15.47 50.47 -3.03
C CYS A 14 15.50 51.04 -4.46
N SER A 15 14.80 52.14 -4.72
CA SER A 15 14.63 52.69 -6.08
C SER A 15 15.94 53.21 -6.68
N LEU A 16 16.78 53.87 -5.87
CA LEU A 16 18.08 54.39 -6.30
C LEU A 16 19.10 53.28 -6.62
N ILE A 17 19.06 52.16 -5.89
CA ILE A 17 19.94 51.01 -6.13
C ILE A 17 19.61 50.35 -7.47
N LEU A 18 18.31 50.16 -7.79
CA LEU A 18 17.88 49.56 -9.06
C LEU A 18 18.26 50.44 -10.27
N ALA A 19 18.11 51.76 -10.17
CA ALA A 19 18.54 52.68 -11.22
C ALA A 19 20.05 52.62 -11.49
N SER A 20 20.86 52.59 -10.42
CA SER A 20 22.33 52.48 -10.55
C SER A 20 22.78 51.12 -11.11
N LEU A 21 22.06 50.04 -10.81
CA LEU A 21 22.34 48.71 -11.34
C LEU A 21 22.05 48.63 -12.85
N ALA A 22 20.93 49.19 -13.30
CA ALA A 22 20.55 49.23 -14.71
C ALA A 22 21.58 50.02 -15.56
N ALA A 23 22.05 51.17 -15.06
CA ALA A 23 23.07 51.97 -15.73
C ALA A 23 24.40 51.23 -15.92
N ARG A 24 24.80 50.39 -14.95
CA ARG A 24 26.04 49.59 -15.03
C ARG A 24 25.94 48.37 -15.96
N LEU A 25 24.74 47.79 -16.12
CA LEU A 25 24.52 46.62 -16.98
C LEU A 25 24.50 46.96 -18.48
N LEU A 26 24.21 48.20 -18.85
CA LEU A 26 24.23 48.66 -20.25
C LEU A 26 25.64 48.80 -20.87
N GLN A 27 26.70 48.57 -20.09
CA GLN A 27 28.10 48.69 -20.55
C GLN A 27 28.81 47.34 -20.81
N ARG A 28 28.10 46.21 -20.77
CA ARG A 28 28.68 44.86 -20.99
C ARG A 28 27.76 43.97 -21.86
N PRO A 29 28.01 43.86 -23.17
CA PRO A 29 27.14 43.12 -24.10
C PRO A 29 27.05 41.60 -23.84
N ASP A 30 28.05 41.03 -23.14
CA ASP A 30 28.26 39.59 -22.96
C ASP A 30 27.33 38.89 -21.95
N GLN A 31 26.55 39.64 -21.16
CA GLN A 31 25.71 39.08 -20.08
C GLN A 31 24.19 39.08 -20.35
N LEU A 32 23.74 39.56 -21.52
CA LEU A 32 22.31 39.82 -21.78
C LEU A 32 21.42 38.56 -21.82
N THR A 33 21.96 37.38 -22.14
CA THR A 33 21.22 36.11 -22.17
C THR A 33 20.71 35.65 -20.80
N THR A 34 21.38 36.04 -19.71
CA THR A 34 21.10 35.53 -18.36
C THR A 34 19.87 36.20 -17.71
N PHE A 35 19.58 37.46 -18.04
CA PHE A 35 18.53 38.22 -17.36
C PHE A 35 17.10 37.80 -17.76
N GLY A 36 16.93 37.23 -18.95
CA GLY A 36 15.62 36.79 -19.48
C GLY A 36 14.96 35.64 -18.70
N TYR A 37 15.73 34.86 -17.94
CA TYR A 37 15.21 33.71 -17.18
C TYR A 37 14.64 34.07 -15.80
N LEU A 38 15.03 35.21 -15.21
CA LEU A 38 14.64 35.57 -13.84
C LEU A 38 13.21 36.10 -13.68
N LEU A 39 12.49 36.37 -14.77
CA LEU A 39 11.12 36.91 -14.75
C LEU A 39 10.02 35.92 -15.15
N LYS A 40 10.35 34.69 -15.60
CA LYS A 40 9.39 33.61 -15.84
C LYS A 40 9.30 32.65 -14.65
N GLY A 41 9.02 33.18 -13.46
CA GLY A 41 9.16 32.39 -12.22
C GLY A 41 8.41 32.84 -10.96
N ARG A 42 7.44 33.75 -11.03
CA ARG A 42 6.47 34.06 -9.94
C ARG A 42 5.27 34.83 -10.48
N SER A 43 4.08 34.25 -10.44
CA SER A 43 2.81 34.98 -10.57
C SER A 43 2.31 35.38 -9.19
N CYS A 44 2.46 36.64 -8.81
CA CYS A 44 1.75 37.24 -7.68
C CYS A 44 1.12 38.55 -8.15
N SER A 45 -0.21 38.58 -8.24
CA SER A 45 -0.97 39.59 -8.99
C SER A 45 -1.48 40.71 -8.08
N SER A 46 -0.63 41.71 -7.82
CA SER A 46 -1.03 43.01 -7.25
C SER A 46 -0.13 44.11 -7.82
N HIS A 47 -0.67 45.32 -7.99
CA HIS A 47 -0.01 46.50 -8.57
C HIS A 47 0.37 46.43 -10.06
N ARG A 48 -0.64 46.34 -10.93
CA ARG A 48 -0.59 46.91 -12.30
C ARG A 48 -1.78 47.86 -12.52
N SER A 49 -1.72 49.02 -11.88
CA SER A 49 -2.71 50.10 -12.05
C SER A 49 -2.10 51.47 -11.67
N LEU A 50 -1.04 51.86 -12.39
CA LEU A 50 -0.43 53.19 -12.46
C LEU A 50 0.64 53.15 -13.57
N LEU A 51 0.94 54.29 -14.20
CA LEU A 51 1.88 54.44 -15.34
C LEU A 51 1.49 53.68 -16.63
N ALA A 52 0.42 54.14 -17.29
CA ALA A 52 0.07 53.76 -18.66
C ALA A 52 -0.55 54.96 -19.41
N SER A 53 0.20 56.06 -19.57
CA SER A 53 -0.36 57.34 -20.04
C SER A 53 0.66 58.32 -20.65
N SER A 54 1.44 57.92 -21.68
CA SER A 54 2.14 58.87 -22.55
C SER A 54 2.71 58.28 -23.87
N LEU A 55 1.94 58.41 -24.95
CA LEU A 55 2.39 58.54 -26.36
C LEU A 55 3.06 57.28 -27.00
N PRO A 56 3.32 57.23 -28.33
CA PRO A 56 2.27 56.75 -29.25
C PRO A 56 2.74 55.67 -30.25
N THR A 57 1.79 55.14 -31.03
CA THR A 57 1.97 54.08 -32.04
C THR A 57 2.36 54.60 -33.43
N THR A 58 3.32 53.95 -34.10
CA THR A 58 3.45 53.98 -35.57
C THR A 58 4.04 52.68 -36.16
N SER A 59 3.58 52.34 -37.37
CA SER A 59 4.19 51.42 -38.35
C SER A 59 4.78 50.08 -37.86
N LEU A 60 3.97 49.02 -37.87
CA LEU A 60 4.43 47.64 -38.06
C LEU A 60 3.94 47.16 -39.44
N GLY A 61 4.86 47.04 -40.42
CA GLY A 61 4.45 46.75 -41.80
C GLY A 61 5.57 46.30 -42.73
N LYS A 62 5.68 44.97 -42.91
CA LYS A 62 6.42 44.25 -43.99
C LYS A 62 7.94 44.50 -44.08
N MET A 63 8.72 43.43 -43.85
CA MET A 63 9.66 42.92 -44.87
C MET A 63 10.00 41.43 -44.64
N ARG A 64 10.54 40.74 -45.65
CA ARG A 64 10.81 39.28 -45.66
C ARG A 64 12.30 39.01 -45.89
N LYS A 65 12.84 37.99 -45.22
CA LYS A 65 14.21 37.41 -45.43
C LYS A 65 15.33 38.41 -45.03
N TRP A 66 16.54 38.00 -44.63
CA TRP A 66 17.41 36.92 -45.13
C TRP A 66 18.06 36.04 -44.04
N ARG A 67 18.72 34.95 -44.47
CA ARG A 67 19.61 34.10 -43.64
C ARG A 67 21.07 34.56 -43.74
N LYS A 68 21.85 34.33 -42.66
CA LYS A 68 23.29 33.93 -42.59
C LYS A 68 23.72 34.04 -41.11
N ALA A 69 24.63 33.24 -40.56
CA ALA A 69 25.23 31.96 -41.00
C ALA A 69 25.76 31.19 -39.77
N GLU A 70 25.85 29.87 -39.87
CA GLU A 70 26.73 29.05 -39.02
C GLU A 70 27.97 28.65 -39.85
N PRO A 71 29.15 28.43 -39.25
CA PRO A 71 30.32 27.89 -39.94
C PRO A 71 30.33 26.36 -39.94
N ASP A 72 30.52 25.75 -41.10
CA ASP A 72 30.63 24.29 -41.26
C ASP A 72 31.96 23.71 -40.75
N MET A 73 31.91 22.48 -40.27
CA MET A 73 32.86 21.45 -40.70
C MET A 73 32.12 20.13 -40.89
N ALA A 74 32.28 19.50 -42.05
CA ALA A 74 31.49 18.37 -42.49
C ALA A 74 32.35 17.23 -43.06
N TRP A 75 31.92 16.00 -42.76
CA TRP A 75 32.06 14.77 -43.55
C TRP A 75 30.83 13.94 -43.16
N GLY A 76 29.93 13.48 -44.02
CA GLY A 76 30.07 13.08 -45.42
C GLY A 76 29.90 11.55 -45.48
N GLY A 77 28.95 10.94 -46.20
CA GLY A 77 27.86 11.50 -47.00
C GLY A 77 27.56 10.63 -48.21
N TYR A 78 26.36 10.05 -48.30
CA TYR A 78 25.76 9.49 -49.53
C TYR A 78 24.25 9.41 -49.33
N GLY A 79 23.48 9.58 -50.40
CA GLY A 79 22.02 9.50 -50.35
C GLY A 79 21.40 9.21 -51.72
N SER A 80 20.12 8.90 -51.71
CA SER A 80 19.29 8.75 -52.91
C SER A 80 17.89 9.34 -52.65
N GLN A 81 17.21 9.75 -53.71
CA GLN A 81 15.96 10.50 -53.65
C GLN A 81 14.73 9.56 -53.67
N ALA A 82 13.68 9.92 -52.92
CA ALA A 82 12.30 9.59 -53.26
C ALA A 82 11.32 10.55 -52.56
N GLU A 83 10.21 10.82 -53.25
CA GLU A 83 9.20 11.84 -52.98
C GLU A 83 8.37 11.63 -51.71
N ALA A 84 7.68 12.69 -51.26
CA ALA A 84 6.70 12.63 -50.16
C ALA A 84 5.26 12.60 -50.70
N PRO A 85 4.50 11.49 -50.52
CA PRO A 85 3.09 11.43 -50.88
C PRO A 85 2.17 12.03 -49.81
N GLN A 86 0.93 12.33 -50.21
CA GLN A 86 -0.03 13.15 -49.46
C GLN A 86 -0.77 12.39 -48.35
N LYS A 87 -1.49 13.14 -47.50
CA LYS A 87 -2.42 12.59 -46.50
C LYS A 87 -3.62 11.94 -47.19
N THR A 88 -3.80 10.64 -47.02
CA THR A 88 -5.09 9.95 -47.24
C THR A 88 -5.51 9.22 -45.96
N GLY A 89 -6.82 9.14 -45.72
CA GLY A 89 -7.38 8.51 -44.52
C GLY A 89 -7.48 7.00 -44.68
N ALA A 90 -6.57 6.25 -44.06
CA ALA A 90 -6.70 4.80 -43.89
C ALA A 90 -6.11 4.38 -42.54
N SER A 91 -6.73 3.42 -41.87
CA SER A 91 -6.25 2.85 -40.60
C SER A 91 -5.04 1.95 -40.83
N ARG A 92 -3.82 2.51 -40.84
CA ARG A 92 -2.60 1.71 -40.74
C ARG A 92 -2.54 1.05 -39.36
N ALA A 93 -2.52 -0.28 -39.35
CA ALA A 93 -1.91 -1.02 -38.25
C ALA A 93 -0.40 -0.73 -38.28
N GLU A 94 0.13 -0.10 -37.23
CA GLU A 94 1.57 0.11 -37.11
C GLU A 94 2.26 -1.22 -36.80
N SER A 95 3.37 -1.51 -37.50
CA SER A 95 4.17 -2.70 -37.27
C SER A 95 4.80 -2.66 -35.88
N SER A 96 4.78 -3.80 -35.17
CA SER A 96 5.28 -3.94 -33.79
C SER A 96 6.79 -3.67 -33.58
N SER A 97 7.52 -3.43 -34.67
CA SER A 97 8.98 -3.29 -34.72
C SER A 97 9.56 -2.00 -34.10
N ASN A 98 8.74 -1.02 -33.71
CA ASN A 98 9.22 0.30 -33.27
C ASN A 98 8.69 0.75 -31.90
N ALA A 99 8.11 -0.17 -31.11
CA ALA A 99 7.66 0.14 -29.74
C ALA A 99 8.86 0.19 -28.77
N PRO A 100 8.95 1.15 -27.85
CA PRO A 100 10.10 1.30 -26.95
C PRO A 100 10.16 0.21 -25.87
N VAL A 101 11.34 0.06 -25.27
CA VAL A 101 11.55 -0.69 -24.03
C VAL A 101 11.06 0.14 -22.84
N ALA A 102 10.16 -0.43 -22.04
CA ALA A 102 9.78 0.12 -20.75
C ALA A 102 10.80 -0.26 -19.68
N ILE A 103 11.29 0.70 -18.89
CA ILE A 103 12.20 0.45 -17.76
C ILE A 103 11.55 0.96 -16.49
N ILE A 104 11.28 0.09 -15.52
CA ILE A 104 10.52 0.42 -14.32
C ILE A 104 11.46 0.51 -13.12
N GLY A 105 11.67 1.73 -12.63
CA GLY A 105 12.61 2.08 -11.56
C GLY A 105 13.74 2.97 -12.07
N GLY A 106 13.73 4.25 -11.70
CA GLY A 106 14.79 5.22 -11.97
C GLY A 106 15.99 5.10 -11.04
N GLY A 107 16.32 3.88 -10.59
CA GLY A 107 17.60 3.61 -9.93
C GLY A 107 18.76 3.64 -10.92
N LEU A 108 19.99 3.61 -10.42
CA LEU A 108 21.19 3.66 -11.29
C LEU A 108 21.25 2.50 -12.30
N SER A 109 20.73 1.31 -11.98
CA SER A 109 20.66 0.18 -12.93
C SER A 109 19.69 0.45 -14.09
N GLY A 110 18.47 0.94 -13.80
CA GLY A 110 17.48 1.28 -14.83
C GLY A 110 17.93 2.45 -15.70
N LEU A 111 18.51 3.48 -15.08
CA LEU A 111 19.07 4.63 -15.77
C LEU A 111 20.29 4.25 -16.65
N ALA A 112 21.17 3.36 -16.19
CA ALA A 112 22.28 2.85 -17.00
C ALA A 112 21.79 1.98 -18.17
N CYS A 113 20.77 1.16 -17.94
CA CYS A 113 20.13 0.34 -18.97
C CYS A 113 19.53 1.20 -20.08
N GLY A 114 18.70 2.20 -19.74
CA GLY A 114 18.07 3.09 -20.73
C GLY A 114 19.06 3.98 -21.47
N TRP A 115 20.11 4.47 -20.80
CA TRP A 115 21.22 5.19 -21.42
C TRP A 115 21.97 4.31 -22.45
N SER A 116 22.29 3.07 -22.08
CA SER A 116 23.02 2.15 -22.98
C SER A 116 22.17 1.68 -24.15
N LEU A 117 20.88 1.35 -23.93
CA LEU A 117 19.93 1.08 -25.03
C LEU A 117 19.85 2.25 -26.00
N ARG A 118 19.74 3.50 -25.50
CA ARG A 118 19.71 4.69 -26.34
C ARG A 118 21.02 4.94 -27.11
N ARG A 119 22.20 4.67 -26.52
CA ARG A 119 23.49 4.66 -27.25
C ARG A 119 23.53 3.58 -28.33
N ARG A 120 22.83 2.45 -28.14
CA ARG A 120 22.67 1.35 -29.11
C ARG A 120 21.54 1.58 -30.12
N GLY A 121 20.95 2.78 -30.15
CA GLY A 121 19.87 3.16 -31.09
C GLY A 121 18.50 2.55 -30.77
N ILE A 122 18.32 1.95 -29.59
CA ILE A 122 17.07 1.29 -29.18
C ILE A 122 16.23 2.26 -28.36
N PRO A 123 14.98 2.58 -28.76
CA PRO A 123 14.09 3.43 -27.98
C PRO A 123 13.80 2.83 -26.60
N ALA A 124 14.02 3.59 -25.54
CA ALA A 124 13.80 3.16 -24.15
C ALA A 124 13.31 4.33 -23.28
N VAL A 125 12.44 4.02 -22.31
CA VAL A 125 11.75 5.01 -21.46
C VAL A 125 11.80 4.54 -20.01
N VAL A 126 12.35 5.37 -19.12
CA VAL A 126 12.44 5.06 -17.68
C VAL A 126 11.26 5.65 -16.93
N PHE A 127 10.60 4.85 -16.09
CA PHE A 127 9.48 5.25 -15.24
C PHE A 127 9.91 5.26 -13.77
N ASP A 128 9.72 6.39 -13.08
CA ASP A 128 10.12 6.54 -11.68
C ASP A 128 9.11 7.30 -10.81
N THR A 129 9.00 6.86 -9.55
CA THR A 129 8.12 7.44 -8.53
C THR A 129 8.63 8.76 -7.93
N GLY A 130 9.88 9.14 -8.20
CA GLY A 130 10.57 10.28 -7.61
C GLY A 130 10.05 11.62 -8.09
N LYS A 131 9.13 12.22 -7.34
CA LYS A 131 8.55 13.55 -7.60
C LYS A 131 9.58 14.68 -7.81
N ARG A 132 10.74 14.60 -7.15
CA ARG A 132 11.82 15.60 -7.24
C ARG A 132 12.83 15.28 -8.35
N GLY A 133 13.06 14.00 -8.60
CA GLY A 133 14.10 13.45 -9.46
C GLY A 133 14.23 11.94 -9.23
N PRO A 134 14.84 11.20 -10.17
CA PRO A 134 15.12 9.78 -10.01
C PRO A 134 16.34 9.55 -9.09
N GLY A 135 16.84 8.31 -9.00
CA GLY A 135 18.08 7.94 -8.33
C GLY A 135 17.92 7.02 -7.11
N GLY A 136 16.75 7.03 -6.46
CA GLY A 136 16.46 6.15 -5.33
C GLY A 136 17.48 6.25 -4.19
N ARG A 137 18.21 5.16 -3.92
CA ARG A 137 19.30 5.09 -2.92
C ARG A 137 20.50 6.00 -3.24
N ALA A 138 20.64 6.46 -4.49
CA ALA A 138 21.65 7.46 -4.88
C ALA A 138 21.16 8.92 -4.75
N SER A 139 19.96 9.18 -4.22
CA SER A 139 19.48 10.55 -4.03
C SER A 139 20.22 11.26 -2.90
N ALA A 140 20.64 12.50 -3.12
CA ALA A 140 21.16 13.40 -2.08
C ALA A 140 20.10 14.43 -1.64
N ARG A 141 20.42 15.25 -0.63
CA ARG A 141 19.55 16.33 -0.13
C ARG A 141 20.35 17.62 0.07
N THR A 142 19.77 18.76 -0.28
CA THR A 142 20.25 20.08 0.18
C THR A 142 19.48 20.47 1.43
N MET A 143 20.19 20.85 2.50
CA MET A 143 19.63 21.16 3.81
C MET A 143 20.09 22.55 4.29
N LYS A 144 19.24 23.26 5.03
CA LYS A 144 19.65 24.51 5.71
C LYS A 144 20.45 24.18 6.98
N VAL A 145 21.61 24.80 7.15
CA VAL A 145 22.50 24.59 8.30
C VAL A 145 23.08 25.94 8.71
N GLY A 146 22.53 26.51 9.78
CA GLY A 146 22.80 27.90 10.18
C GLY A 146 22.22 28.88 9.17
N SER A 147 22.99 29.90 8.80
CA SER A 147 22.69 30.85 7.72
C SER A 147 22.83 30.24 6.31
N GLY A 148 23.60 29.15 6.17
CA GLY A 148 23.96 28.54 4.90
C GLY A 148 23.17 27.29 4.52
N THR A 149 23.67 26.58 3.50
CA THR A 149 23.16 25.26 3.11
C THR A 149 24.28 24.23 2.97
N GLN A 150 23.93 22.97 3.21
CA GLN A 150 24.79 21.81 3.14
C GLN A 150 24.20 20.80 2.14
N VAL A 151 25.03 20.23 1.27
CA VAL A 151 24.67 19.04 0.47
C VAL A 151 24.99 17.80 1.30
N VAL A 152 24.04 16.87 1.38
CA VAL A 152 24.08 15.68 2.25
C VAL A 152 23.74 14.43 1.45
N ASP A 153 24.64 13.46 1.49
CA ASP A 153 24.35 12.09 1.10
C ASP A 153 23.75 11.34 2.29
N HIS A 154 22.56 10.77 2.13
CA HIS A 154 21.83 10.03 3.18
C HIS A 154 21.68 8.52 2.91
N ALA A 155 22.38 8.02 1.88
CA ALA A 155 22.49 6.61 1.54
C ALA A 155 23.83 6.29 0.83
N VAL A 156 23.94 6.43 -0.49
CA VAL A 156 25.23 6.25 -1.22
C VAL A 156 26.23 7.30 -0.77
N GLN A 157 27.29 6.88 -0.06
CA GLN A 157 28.30 7.80 0.50
C GLN A 157 29.51 8.02 -0.41
N ALA A 158 29.87 6.99 -1.18
CA ALA A 158 30.91 6.95 -2.20
C ALA A 158 30.71 5.67 -3.03
N PHE A 159 31.54 5.44 -4.05
CA PHE A 159 31.57 4.22 -4.85
C PHE A 159 32.92 4.01 -5.57
N THR A 160 33.15 2.83 -6.11
CA THR A 160 34.28 2.45 -6.98
C THR A 160 33.84 2.26 -8.43
N ALA A 161 34.83 2.18 -9.33
CA ALA A 161 34.64 1.69 -10.70
C ALA A 161 35.86 0.85 -11.13
N GLN A 162 35.73 -0.47 -11.17
CA GLN A 162 36.78 -1.42 -11.56
C GLN A 162 36.51 -2.07 -12.92
N SER A 163 35.25 -2.36 -13.24
CA SER A 163 34.79 -2.92 -14.52
C SER A 163 35.09 -1.97 -15.69
N PRO A 164 35.52 -2.45 -16.87
CA PRO A 164 35.95 -1.58 -17.98
C PRO A 164 34.88 -0.58 -18.44
N GLU A 165 33.64 -1.04 -18.67
CA GLU A 165 32.54 -0.21 -19.18
C GLU A 165 31.97 0.72 -18.10
N VAL A 166 32.08 0.34 -16.82
CA VAL A 166 31.73 1.24 -15.71
C VAL A 166 32.80 2.32 -15.55
N ARG A 167 34.09 2.01 -15.79
CA ARG A 167 35.16 3.03 -15.86
C ARG A 167 34.99 4.00 -17.03
N GLU A 168 34.55 3.54 -18.21
CA GLU A 168 34.17 4.44 -19.32
C GLU A 168 33.04 5.39 -18.88
N LEU A 169 31.94 4.83 -18.37
CA LEU A 169 30.78 5.61 -17.93
C LEU A 169 31.12 6.63 -16.82
N VAL A 170 31.91 6.22 -15.84
CA VAL A 170 32.34 7.08 -14.72
C VAL A 170 33.35 8.12 -15.18
N GLY A 171 34.20 7.81 -16.17
CA GLY A 171 35.06 8.80 -16.84
C GLY A 171 34.26 9.88 -17.57
N LEU A 172 33.18 9.50 -18.28
CA LEU A 172 32.26 10.45 -18.91
C LEU A 172 31.49 11.31 -17.89
N MET A 173 31.18 10.75 -16.71
CA MET A 173 30.62 11.52 -15.59
C MET A 173 31.64 12.44 -14.93
N GLU A 174 32.92 12.06 -14.87
CA GLU A 174 34.02 12.87 -14.30
C GLU A 174 34.34 14.04 -15.25
N SER A 175 34.36 13.83 -16.57
CA SER A 175 34.54 14.91 -17.56
C SER A 175 33.37 15.91 -17.60
N ASP A 176 32.13 15.44 -17.43
CA ASP A 176 30.94 16.29 -17.33
C ASP A 176 30.77 16.94 -15.93
N GLY A 177 31.68 16.66 -14.97
CA GLY A 177 31.64 17.21 -13.61
C GLY A 177 30.49 16.69 -12.73
N ALA A 178 29.84 15.59 -13.12
CA ALA A 178 28.79 14.93 -12.36
C ALA A 178 29.34 14.09 -11.19
N VAL A 179 30.55 13.55 -11.32
CA VAL A 179 31.28 12.87 -10.24
C VAL A 179 32.70 13.41 -10.11
N ARG A 180 33.34 13.11 -8.98
CA ARG A 180 34.73 13.49 -8.68
C ARG A 180 35.35 12.43 -7.77
N ARG A 181 36.66 12.23 -7.84
CA ARG A 181 37.39 11.44 -6.83
C ARG A 181 37.29 12.07 -5.45
N TRP A 182 37.14 11.23 -4.43
CA TRP A 182 37.21 11.63 -3.03
C TRP A 182 38.67 11.55 -2.55
N GLN A 183 39.28 12.72 -2.35
CA GLN A 183 40.66 12.88 -1.87
C GLN A 183 40.79 12.83 -0.33
N GLY A 184 39.68 12.52 0.37
CA GLY A 184 39.60 12.55 1.82
C GLY A 184 40.13 11.28 2.45
N LEU A 185 40.55 11.36 3.71
CA LEU A 185 41.00 10.17 4.44
C LEU A 185 39.81 9.25 4.76
N VAL A 186 39.79 8.08 4.13
CA VAL A 186 38.75 7.04 4.29
C VAL A 186 39.40 5.69 4.63
N GLY A 187 38.78 4.93 5.53
CA GLY A 187 39.32 3.65 5.98
C GLY A 187 38.47 2.93 7.03
N ASP A 188 39.05 1.95 7.70
CA ASP A 188 38.42 1.15 8.75
C ASP A 188 38.69 1.75 10.14
N LEU A 189 37.64 2.10 10.87
CA LEU A 189 37.73 2.69 12.21
C LEU A 189 37.65 1.59 13.28
N LYS A 190 38.73 1.46 14.06
CA LYS A 190 38.83 0.47 15.15
C LYS A 190 38.19 1.01 16.42
N ALA A 191 37.87 0.10 17.35
CA ALA A 191 37.20 0.44 18.61
C ALA A 191 37.99 1.40 19.53
N ASP A 192 39.31 1.56 19.31
CA ASP A 192 40.16 2.55 20.00
C ASP A 192 40.17 3.94 19.35
N GLY A 193 39.34 4.15 18.32
CA GLY A 193 39.22 5.39 17.57
C GLY A 193 40.35 5.63 16.55
N LYS A 194 41.23 4.65 16.28
CA LYS A 194 42.22 4.75 15.20
C LYS A 194 41.65 4.29 13.87
N LEU A 195 41.83 5.10 12.83
CA LEU A 195 41.53 4.72 11.44
C LEU A 195 42.71 3.98 10.81
N GLN A 196 42.46 2.85 10.17
CA GLN A 196 43.35 2.19 9.23
C GLN A 196 42.97 2.61 7.80
N PRO A 197 43.82 3.36 7.06
CA PRO A 197 43.47 3.86 5.73
C PRO A 197 43.20 2.74 4.71
N ARG A 198 42.23 2.96 3.81
CA ARG A 198 41.87 2.03 2.72
C ARG A 198 43.01 1.91 1.68
N ASN A 199 43.20 0.72 1.11
CA ASN A 199 44.28 0.47 0.16
C ASN A 199 43.84 0.74 -1.29
N GLU A 200 43.83 2.02 -1.68
CA GLU A 200 43.41 2.46 -3.03
C GLU A 200 44.14 1.74 -4.19
N LYS A 201 45.36 1.23 -3.97
CA LYS A 201 46.10 0.46 -4.98
C LYS A 201 45.51 -0.93 -5.28
N MET A 202 44.83 -1.55 -4.32
CA MET A 202 44.10 -2.81 -4.52
C MET A 202 42.61 -2.54 -4.81
N ASP A 203 42.01 -1.63 -4.05
CA ASP A 203 40.57 -1.43 -4.02
C ASP A 203 40.07 -0.46 -5.11
N GLY A 204 40.97 0.26 -5.78
CA GLY A 204 40.68 1.30 -6.77
C GLY A 204 40.22 2.64 -6.17
N PRO A 205 40.16 3.71 -6.97
CA PRO A 205 39.78 5.05 -6.51
C PRO A 205 38.33 5.12 -6.02
N LEU A 206 38.10 5.95 -4.98
CA LEU A 206 36.75 6.30 -4.53
C LEU A 206 36.23 7.53 -5.27
N PHE A 207 34.98 7.44 -5.72
CA PHE A 207 34.22 8.51 -6.36
C PHE A 207 33.05 8.94 -5.48
N ILE A 208 32.74 10.24 -5.54
CA ILE A 208 31.58 10.88 -4.94
C ILE A 208 30.93 11.80 -5.98
N GLY A 209 29.66 12.15 -5.80
CA GLY A 209 28.95 13.01 -6.76
C GLY A 209 29.36 14.48 -6.68
N SER A 210 28.79 15.32 -7.56
CA SER A 210 29.17 16.73 -7.74
C SER A 210 28.93 17.62 -6.51
N LEU A 211 29.67 18.74 -6.44
CA LEU A 211 29.56 19.72 -5.34
C LEU A 211 28.15 20.36 -5.19
N LYS A 212 27.30 20.28 -6.21
CA LYS A 212 25.95 20.90 -6.22
C LYS A 212 24.83 19.92 -5.84
N SER A 213 24.95 18.65 -6.27
CA SER A 213 23.86 17.66 -6.17
C SER A 213 24.24 16.40 -5.40
N GLY A 214 25.45 16.29 -4.84
CA GLY A 214 25.92 15.11 -4.12
C GLY A 214 25.85 13.85 -4.97
N SER A 215 25.70 12.69 -4.35
CA SER A 215 25.42 11.41 -5.03
C SER A 215 24.25 11.45 -6.04
N GLY A 216 23.30 12.38 -5.87
CA GLY A 216 22.20 12.60 -6.82
C GLY A 216 22.66 12.95 -8.24
N ALA A 217 23.84 13.56 -8.36
CA ALA A 217 24.43 13.94 -9.64
C ALA A 217 24.60 12.77 -10.63
N LEU A 218 24.83 11.54 -10.16
CA LEU A 218 24.93 10.35 -11.02
C LEU A 218 23.59 10.07 -11.72
N ALA A 219 22.49 10.16 -10.97
CA ALA A 219 21.15 9.89 -11.45
C ALA A 219 20.64 11.03 -12.33
N ASP A 220 20.87 12.29 -11.93
CA ASP A 220 20.56 13.48 -12.73
C ASP A 220 21.31 13.46 -14.08
N TRP A 221 22.60 13.08 -14.07
CA TRP A 221 23.39 12.95 -15.29
C TRP A 221 22.81 11.91 -16.23
N LEU A 222 22.62 10.66 -15.77
CA LEU A 222 22.05 9.60 -16.62
C LEU A 222 20.65 9.98 -17.13
N ALA A 223 19.81 10.56 -16.27
CA ALA A 223 18.46 10.99 -16.64
C ALA A 223 18.48 12.09 -17.71
N SER A 224 19.42 13.03 -17.66
CA SER A 224 19.54 14.12 -18.64
C SER A 224 19.81 13.65 -20.09
N LYS A 225 20.35 12.44 -20.26
CA LYS A 225 20.75 11.89 -21.56
C LYS A 225 19.65 10.97 -22.18
N GLN A 226 18.51 10.76 -21.51
CA GLN A 226 17.46 9.81 -21.93
C GLN A 226 16.04 10.32 -21.62
N GLU A 227 15.01 9.52 -21.90
CA GLU A 227 13.64 9.86 -21.48
C GLU A 227 13.31 9.26 -20.12
N VAL A 228 12.84 10.09 -19.18
CA VAL A 228 12.45 9.69 -17.83
C VAL A 228 11.10 10.31 -17.45
N VAL A 229 10.09 9.46 -17.29
CA VAL A 229 8.76 9.83 -16.77
C VAL A 229 8.79 9.76 -15.24
N LYS A 230 8.52 10.88 -14.58
CA LYS A 230 8.67 11.06 -13.13
C LYS A 230 7.33 11.25 -12.41
N ASP A 231 7.35 11.18 -11.08
CA ASP A 231 6.17 11.31 -10.20
C ASP A 231 5.08 10.26 -10.52
N ILE A 232 5.49 9.09 -11.03
CA ILE A 232 4.59 8.07 -11.57
C ILE A 232 4.80 6.70 -10.94
N TRP A 233 3.72 6.09 -10.48
CA TRP A 233 3.73 4.74 -9.91
C TRP A 233 3.14 3.75 -10.91
N VAL A 234 3.99 2.93 -11.52
CA VAL A 234 3.55 1.74 -12.26
C VAL A 234 3.05 0.71 -11.23
N ALA A 235 1.75 0.44 -11.23
CA ALA A 235 1.08 -0.44 -10.27
C ALA A 235 0.78 -1.83 -10.84
N LYS A 236 0.61 -1.93 -12.16
CA LYS A 236 0.28 -3.18 -12.83
C LYS A 236 0.95 -3.30 -14.19
N LEU A 237 1.40 -4.52 -14.52
CA LEU A 237 1.79 -4.93 -15.87
C LEU A 237 0.58 -5.54 -16.59
N GLY A 238 0.45 -5.29 -17.90
CA GLY A 238 -0.59 -5.87 -18.73
C GLY A 238 -0.07 -6.26 -20.11
N ARG A 239 -0.77 -7.17 -20.79
CA ARG A 239 -0.47 -7.58 -22.16
C ARG A 239 -1.53 -6.99 -23.10
N ILE A 240 -1.09 -6.47 -24.23
CA ILE A 240 -1.93 -6.01 -25.35
C ILE A 240 -1.97 -7.10 -26.42
N SER A 241 -0.84 -7.74 -26.66
CA SER A 241 -0.67 -8.96 -27.45
C SER A 241 0.58 -9.71 -26.98
N ASP A 242 0.83 -10.88 -27.55
CA ASP A 242 1.99 -11.73 -27.24
C ASP A 242 3.35 -11.06 -27.56
N MET A 243 3.34 -9.95 -28.31
CA MET A 243 4.52 -9.13 -28.62
C MET A 243 4.49 -7.71 -28.03
N ALA A 244 3.45 -7.34 -27.25
CA ALA A 244 3.24 -5.97 -26.78
C ALA A 244 2.75 -5.86 -25.31
N TRP A 245 3.50 -5.11 -24.50
CA TRP A 245 3.18 -4.79 -23.11
C TRP A 245 2.43 -3.46 -22.95
N ALA A 246 1.55 -3.40 -21.93
CA ALA A 246 0.95 -2.20 -21.36
C ALA A 246 1.41 -2.01 -19.91
N LEU A 247 1.47 -0.75 -19.47
CA LEU A 247 1.79 -0.38 -18.09
C LEU A 247 0.64 0.42 -17.47
N GLN A 248 0.16 0.03 -16.30
CA GLN A 248 -0.98 0.64 -15.63
C GLN A 248 -0.61 1.24 -14.27
N GLY A 249 -1.16 2.43 -13.98
CA GLY A 249 -0.96 3.16 -12.74
C GLY A 249 -1.92 2.72 -11.62
N ARG A 250 -1.75 3.28 -10.42
CA ARG A 250 -2.57 2.92 -9.24
C ARG A 250 -4.08 3.15 -9.40
N ARG A 251 -4.54 3.87 -10.43
CA ARG A 251 -5.96 4.11 -10.75
C ARG A 251 -6.39 3.41 -12.05
N GLY A 252 -5.62 2.44 -12.54
CA GLY A 252 -5.87 1.68 -13.78
C GLY A 252 -5.60 2.44 -15.08
N GLN A 253 -5.15 3.69 -15.00
CA GLN A 253 -4.79 4.49 -16.18
C GLN A 253 -3.50 3.97 -16.83
N ASN A 254 -3.36 4.08 -18.15
CA ASN A 254 -2.07 3.84 -18.81
C ASN A 254 -1.05 4.88 -18.29
N VAL A 255 0.17 4.46 -17.93
CA VAL A 255 1.19 5.37 -17.36
C VAL A 255 1.95 6.16 -18.42
N SER A 256 1.80 5.83 -19.70
CA SER A 256 2.17 6.76 -20.77
C SER A 256 0.97 7.05 -21.67
N ASN A 257 0.68 8.33 -21.86
CA ASN A 257 -0.24 8.81 -22.90
C ASN A 257 0.46 8.88 -24.27
N ALA A 258 1.80 8.89 -24.30
CA ALA A 258 2.59 8.92 -25.53
C ALA A 258 2.82 7.51 -26.12
N TYR A 259 2.92 6.49 -25.25
CA TYR A 259 3.19 5.11 -25.65
C TYR A 259 1.98 4.21 -25.42
N ARG A 260 1.39 3.76 -26.53
CA ARG A 260 0.28 2.80 -26.51
C ARG A 260 0.73 1.41 -26.06
N SER A 261 1.95 1.02 -26.39
CA SER A 261 2.56 -0.27 -26.10
C SER A 261 4.08 -0.15 -25.91
N PHE A 262 4.67 -1.18 -25.31
CA PHE A 262 6.11 -1.37 -25.18
C PHE A 262 6.51 -2.75 -25.74
N SER A 263 7.66 -2.85 -26.40
CA SER A 263 8.16 -4.10 -26.97
C SER A 263 8.75 -5.04 -25.92
N TYR A 264 9.23 -4.48 -24.80
CA TYR A 264 9.94 -5.20 -23.76
C TYR A 264 9.73 -4.49 -22.42
N VAL A 265 9.71 -5.23 -21.30
CA VAL A 265 9.64 -4.67 -19.95
C VAL A 265 10.88 -5.05 -19.15
N VAL A 266 11.63 -4.04 -18.73
CA VAL A 266 12.76 -4.14 -17.80
C VAL A 266 12.32 -3.71 -16.41
N ILE A 267 12.58 -4.54 -15.40
CA ILE A 267 12.34 -4.23 -14.00
C ILE A 267 13.68 -3.90 -13.33
N ALA A 268 13.84 -2.63 -12.97
CA ALA A 268 15.03 -2.06 -12.34
C ALA A 268 14.74 -1.62 -10.89
N HIS A 269 13.92 -2.41 -10.19
CA HIS A 269 13.40 -2.11 -8.85
C HIS A 269 13.33 -3.39 -8.00
N ASN A 270 13.32 -3.25 -6.67
CA ASN A 270 13.41 -4.36 -5.73
C ASN A 270 12.44 -4.24 -4.54
N GLY A 271 12.53 -5.21 -3.61
CA GLY A 271 11.71 -5.25 -2.41
C GLY A 271 10.22 -5.40 -2.68
N LYS A 272 9.39 -5.04 -1.69
CA LYS A 272 7.93 -5.24 -1.72
C LYS A 272 7.25 -4.64 -2.95
N CYS A 273 7.79 -3.57 -3.50
CA CYS A 273 7.24 -2.87 -4.65
C CYS A 273 7.40 -3.67 -5.94
N ALA A 274 8.57 -4.27 -6.17
CA ALA A 274 8.82 -5.15 -7.31
C ALA A 274 8.08 -6.49 -7.17
N ASP A 275 8.06 -7.05 -5.96
CA ASP A 275 7.27 -8.24 -5.61
C ASP A 275 5.77 -8.00 -5.90
N GLN A 276 5.19 -6.90 -5.41
CA GLN A 276 3.80 -6.53 -5.70
C GLN A 276 3.55 -6.32 -7.20
N LEU A 277 4.43 -5.60 -7.90
CA LEU A 277 4.30 -5.36 -9.34
C LEU A 277 4.30 -6.67 -10.14
N ILE A 278 5.22 -7.60 -9.84
CA ILE A 278 5.35 -8.83 -10.63
C ILE A 278 4.20 -9.80 -10.41
N ASN A 279 3.60 -9.80 -9.21
CA ASN A 279 2.36 -10.54 -8.94
C ASN A 279 1.13 -9.99 -9.71
N THR A 280 1.22 -8.84 -10.40
CA THR A 280 0.16 -8.35 -11.30
C THR A 280 0.32 -8.79 -12.76
N ALA A 281 1.48 -9.36 -13.13
CA ALA A 281 1.79 -9.71 -14.50
C ALA A 281 0.85 -10.82 -15.02
N PRO A 282 0.31 -10.70 -16.24
CA PRO A 282 -0.64 -11.66 -16.81
C PRO A 282 0.01 -13.00 -17.17
N VAL A 283 1.34 -13.05 -17.23
CA VAL A 283 2.14 -14.28 -17.35
C VAL A 283 3.07 -14.36 -16.15
N GLN A 284 3.35 -15.55 -15.64
CA GLN A 284 4.27 -15.77 -14.54
C GLN A 284 5.38 -16.72 -15.00
N THR A 285 6.64 -16.27 -14.84
CA THR A 285 7.81 -16.93 -15.44
C THR A 285 8.90 -17.19 -14.39
N ALA A 286 9.85 -18.07 -14.70
CA ALA A 286 11.00 -18.33 -13.82
C ALA A 286 11.87 -17.07 -13.61
N ALA A 287 11.92 -16.16 -14.58
CA ALA A 287 12.62 -14.89 -14.47
C ALA A 287 12.04 -13.98 -13.37
N HIS A 288 10.80 -14.20 -12.91
CA HIS A 288 10.19 -13.41 -11.84
C HIS A 288 10.74 -13.75 -10.44
N ALA A 289 11.50 -14.84 -10.28
CA ALA A 289 11.99 -15.29 -8.97
C ALA A 289 12.88 -14.26 -8.24
N PRO A 290 13.84 -13.56 -8.88
CA PRO A 290 14.73 -12.60 -8.20
C PRO A 290 14.06 -11.31 -7.71
N LEU A 291 12.76 -11.12 -7.96
CA LEU A 291 11.97 -10.00 -7.46
C LEU A 291 11.18 -10.35 -6.19
N LYS A 292 11.05 -11.65 -5.87
CA LYS A 292 10.41 -12.13 -4.64
C LYS A 292 11.34 -11.89 -3.46
N CYS A 293 10.86 -11.24 -2.41
CA CYS A 293 11.72 -10.72 -1.35
C CYS A 293 11.41 -11.26 0.06
N ARG A 294 12.39 -11.13 0.95
CA ARG A 294 12.27 -11.22 2.41
C ARG A 294 13.07 -10.08 3.05
N PHE A 295 12.67 -9.67 4.25
CA PHE A 295 13.44 -8.75 5.08
C PHE A 295 14.03 -9.51 6.27
N THR A 296 15.31 -9.32 6.54
CA THR A 296 16.09 -10.00 7.59
C THR A 296 17.28 -9.10 7.99
N ALA A 297 17.93 -9.38 9.12
CA ALA A 297 19.20 -8.75 9.48
C ALA A 297 20.38 -9.54 8.88
N GLU A 298 20.35 -10.86 9.03
CA GLU A 298 21.39 -11.79 8.58
C GLU A 298 21.03 -12.47 7.26
N ALA A 299 22.04 -12.88 6.49
CA ALA A 299 21.90 -13.57 5.21
C ALA A 299 21.69 -15.08 5.36
N SER A 300 20.74 -15.66 4.63
CA SER A 300 20.64 -17.12 4.49
C SER A 300 21.78 -17.61 3.59
N LYS A 301 22.50 -18.68 3.98
CA LYS A 301 23.59 -19.28 3.16
C LYS A 301 23.20 -19.48 1.68
N SER A 302 21.96 -19.90 1.43
CA SER A 302 21.31 -19.80 0.13
C SER A 302 19.80 -19.61 0.30
N SER A 303 19.15 -18.91 -0.63
CA SER A 303 17.75 -18.52 -0.54
C SER A 303 17.07 -18.47 -1.91
N ASP A 304 15.78 -18.78 -1.96
CA ASP A 304 14.93 -18.66 -3.16
C ASP A 304 14.33 -17.25 -3.32
N ARG A 305 14.82 -16.28 -2.53
CA ARG A 305 14.35 -14.89 -2.47
C ARG A 305 15.48 -13.92 -2.23
N LEU A 306 15.29 -12.70 -2.73
CA LEU A 306 16.10 -11.54 -2.39
C LEU A 306 15.93 -11.18 -0.91
N GLU A 307 17.01 -11.24 -0.13
CA GLU A 307 17.03 -10.85 1.29
C GLU A 307 17.56 -9.42 1.42
N LEU A 308 16.77 -8.55 2.05
CA LEU A 308 17.06 -7.12 2.19
C LEU A 308 17.12 -6.70 3.65
N CYS A 309 18.19 -6.00 4.03
CA CYS A 309 18.29 -5.41 5.35
C CYS A 309 17.48 -4.12 5.48
N SER A 310 17.50 -3.54 6.67
CA SER A 310 17.02 -2.18 6.92
C SER A 310 18.05 -1.42 7.74
N LEU A 311 18.28 -0.15 7.38
CA LEU A 311 19.34 0.68 7.95
C LEU A 311 18.79 2.06 8.31
N TRP A 312 19.20 2.59 9.44
CA TRP A 312 18.94 3.97 9.85
C TRP A 312 20.08 4.86 9.39
N ALA A 313 19.78 5.90 8.61
CA ALA A 313 20.69 6.99 8.28
C ALA A 313 20.35 8.21 9.14
N CYS A 314 21.30 8.63 9.99
CA CYS A 314 21.18 9.74 10.93
C CYS A 314 22.18 10.83 10.54
N VAL A 315 21.67 12.01 10.19
CA VAL A 315 22.48 13.17 9.77
C VAL A 315 22.56 14.15 10.93
N VAL A 316 23.76 14.45 11.39
CA VAL A 316 24.03 15.16 12.66
C VAL A 316 25.04 16.28 12.45
N LYS A 317 24.90 17.38 13.19
CA LYS A 317 25.94 18.42 13.31
C LYS A 317 26.86 18.11 14.49
N VAL A 318 28.17 18.05 14.26
CA VAL A 318 29.19 17.89 15.31
C VAL A 318 30.12 19.12 15.33
N PRO A 319 30.84 19.39 16.44
CA PRO A 319 31.91 20.40 16.44
C PRO A 319 32.91 20.17 15.31
N LYS A 320 33.33 21.23 14.62
CA LYS A 320 34.23 21.10 13.47
C LYS A 320 35.58 20.51 13.86
N GLY A 321 36.07 19.56 13.06
CA GLY A 321 37.37 18.90 13.29
C GLY A 321 37.38 17.84 14.40
N LEU A 322 36.21 17.36 14.85
CA LEU A 322 36.10 16.33 15.90
C LEU A 322 36.76 14.99 15.53
N ALA A 323 36.90 14.69 14.24
CA ALA A 323 37.54 13.49 13.73
C ALA A 323 38.66 13.85 12.73
N THR A 324 39.74 13.08 12.72
CA THR A 324 40.89 13.25 11.82
C THR A 324 40.71 12.57 10.46
N PHE A 325 39.48 12.18 10.10
CA PHE A 325 39.13 11.43 8.90
C PHE A 325 37.81 11.95 8.30
N GLU A 326 37.55 11.63 7.03
CA GLU A 326 36.33 12.03 6.33
C GLU A 326 35.32 10.89 6.13
N GLY A 327 35.78 9.63 6.15
CA GLY A 327 34.91 8.45 6.05
C GLY A 327 35.46 7.28 6.85
N ALA A 328 34.56 6.52 7.46
CA ALA A 328 34.89 5.38 8.30
C ALA A 328 33.90 4.23 8.06
N PHE A 329 34.43 3.08 7.66
CA PHE A 329 33.80 1.79 7.97
C PHE A 329 33.91 1.54 9.47
N ILE A 330 32.84 1.01 10.07
CA ILE A 330 32.78 0.73 11.50
C ILE A 330 32.48 -0.76 11.66
N HIS A 331 33.47 -1.51 12.16
CA HIS A 331 33.38 -2.93 12.47
C HIS A 331 33.17 -3.13 13.98
N ASP A 332 32.76 -4.33 14.39
CA ASP A 332 32.59 -4.74 15.79
C ASP A 332 31.72 -3.81 16.67
N ASN A 333 30.79 -3.08 16.04
CA ASN A 333 29.91 -2.11 16.69
C ASN A 333 28.45 -2.53 16.53
N ALA A 334 27.71 -2.68 17.64
CA ALA A 334 26.33 -3.16 17.62
C ALA A 334 25.30 -2.16 17.05
N ILE A 335 25.70 -0.91 16.74
CA ILE A 335 24.78 0.18 16.35
C ILE A 335 25.13 0.76 14.98
N LEU A 336 26.42 1.03 14.68
CA LEU A 336 26.87 1.73 13.47
C LEU A 336 27.72 0.84 12.57
N SER A 337 27.52 0.96 11.25
CA SER A 337 28.38 0.34 10.23
C SER A 337 29.19 1.35 9.40
N TRP A 338 28.78 2.62 9.39
CA TRP A 338 29.45 3.69 8.65
C TRP A 338 29.30 5.07 9.30
N ALA A 339 30.31 5.92 9.16
CA ALA A 339 30.22 7.37 9.37
C ALA A 339 30.95 8.14 8.26
N GLY A 340 30.36 9.23 7.74
CA GLY A 340 30.98 10.07 6.71
C GLY A 340 30.67 11.57 6.82
N ASN A 341 31.68 12.40 6.59
CA ASN A 341 31.62 13.86 6.70
C ASN A 341 31.12 14.49 5.39
N ASN A 342 29.89 15.03 5.39
CA ASN A 342 29.34 15.71 4.23
C ASN A 342 29.93 17.12 4.05
N SER A 343 30.35 17.81 5.11
CA SER A 343 30.95 19.14 5.01
C SER A 343 32.34 19.11 4.38
N ALA A 344 33.08 18.00 4.55
CA ALA A 344 34.33 17.75 3.84
C ALA A 344 34.10 17.31 2.37
N LYS A 345 33.16 16.36 2.12
CA LYS A 345 32.75 16.00 0.76
C LYS A 345 32.19 17.20 -0.02
N TYR A 346 31.46 18.09 0.64
CA TYR A 346 30.68 19.18 0.07
C TYR A 346 30.76 20.43 0.96
N PRO A 347 31.73 21.34 0.71
CA PRO A 347 31.87 22.56 1.49
C PRO A 347 30.58 23.41 1.53
N PRO A 348 30.17 23.89 2.72
CA PRO A 348 28.86 24.53 2.93
C PRO A 348 28.76 25.92 2.30
N SER A 349 27.59 26.24 1.74
CA SER A 349 27.35 27.54 1.11
C SER A 349 27.17 28.65 2.15
N GLY A 350 28.28 29.29 2.54
CA GLY A 350 28.32 30.40 3.50
C GLY A 350 29.26 30.18 4.70
N GLY A 351 29.79 28.97 4.88
CA GLY A 351 30.59 28.61 6.05
C GLY A 351 29.76 28.36 7.32
N HIS A 352 30.23 27.44 8.17
CA HIS A 352 29.74 27.23 9.53
C HIS A 352 30.79 26.50 10.39
N ASP A 353 30.65 26.61 11.71
CA ASP A 353 31.65 26.14 12.71
C ASP A 353 31.37 24.70 13.20
N GLN A 354 30.57 23.94 12.46
CA GLN A 354 30.18 22.57 12.73
C GLN A 354 30.30 21.73 11.45
N ASP A 355 30.74 20.48 11.57
CA ASP A 355 30.73 19.53 10.44
C ASP A 355 29.42 18.74 10.43
N VAL A 356 28.89 18.43 9.24
CA VAL A 356 27.63 17.68 9.07
C VAL A 356 27.92 16.25 8.63
N TRP A 357 27.69 15.30 9.52
CA TRP A 357 28.01 13.89 9.32
C TRP A 357 26.76 13.05 9.04
N THR A 358 26.89 12.06 8.15
CA THR A 358 25.92 10.97 8.00
C THR A 358 26.46 9.72 8.69
N LEU A 359 25.80 9.33 9.78
CA LEU A 359 26.00 8.07 10.48
C LEU A 359 24.99 7.05 9.93
N ILE A 360 25.40 5.79 9.73
CA ILE A 360 24.48 4.75 9.23
C ILE A 360 24.62 3.47 10.05
N SER A 361 23.47 2.88 10.39
CA SER A 361 23.41 1.77 11.34
C SER A 361 23.95 0.45 10.81
N THR A 362 24.04 -0.56 11.66
CA THR A 362 24.12 -1.98 11.24
C THR A 362 22.75 -2.51 10.78
N PRO A 363 22.72 -3.64 10.03
CA PRO A 363 21.48 -4.36 9.68
C PRO A 363 20.68 -4.80 10.90
N GLU A 364 21.35 -5.24 11.96
CA GLU A 364 20.75 -5.79 13.18
C GLU A 364 20.04 -4.69 13.95
N TYR A 365 20.72 -3.54 14.15
CA TYR A 365 20.15 -2.37 14.80
C TYR A 365 19.00 -1.76 13.99
N GLY A 366 19.12 -1.71 12.65
CA GLY A 366 18.07 -1.21 11.77
C GLY A 366 16.87 -2.15 11.63
N SER A 367 17.05 -3.44 11.88
CA SER A 367 15.98 -4.43 12.04
C SER A 367 15.29 -4.30 13.41
N ALA A 368 16.07 -4.26 14.50
CA ALA A 368 15.56 -4.17 15.87
C ALA A 368 14.79 -2.87 16.16
N ASN A 369 15.13 -1.77 15.47
CA ASN A 369 14.46 -0.47 15.59
C ASN A 369 13.59 -0.13 14.35
N LYS A 370 13.10 -1.13 13.61
CA LYS A 370 12.32 -0.93 12.38
C LYS A 370 10.91 -0.40 12.67
N CYS A 371 10.53 0.68 12.00
CA CYS A 371 9.21 1.33 12.14
C CYS A 371 8.61 1.70 10.75
N PRO A 372 7.42 2.31 10.66
CA PRO A 372 6.90 2.84 9.40
C PRO A 372 7.81 3.96 8.85
N GLN A 373 8.48 3.73 7.72
CA GLN A 373 9.50 4.65 7.19
C GLN A 373 8.95 6.06 6.85
N GLU A 374 7.68 6.15 6.45
CA GLU A 374 6.99 7.41 6.11
C GLU A 374 6.49 8.17 7.35
N ALA A 375 6.45 7.51 8.51
CA ALA A 375 5.82 7.99 9.74
C ALA A 375 6.58 7.48 10.99
N ILE A 376 7.85 7.89 11.09
CA ILE A 376 8.74 7.55 12.21
C ILE A 376 8.19 8.15 13.52
N PRO A 377 7.81 7.34 14.53
CA PRO A 377 7.27 7.85 15.79
C PRO A 377 8.33 8.62 16.61
N ASP A 378 7.92 9.65 17.35
CA ASP A 378 8.88 10.54 18.03
C ASP A 378 9.65 9.92 19.21
N HIS A 379 9.18 8.79 19.75
CA HIS A 379 9.97 7.99 20.70
C HIS A 379 11.08 7.21 19.99
N VAL A 380 10.80 6.62 18.80
CA VAL A 380 11.81 5.97 17.95
C VAL A 380 12.80 7.00 17.43
N ARG A 381 12.32 8.16 16.98
CA ARG A 381 13.17 9.28 16.53
C ARG A 381 14.18 9.66 17.61
N ARG A 382 13.74 9.88 18.85
CA ARG A 382 14.62 10.23 19.97
C ARG A 382 15.59 9.09 20.27
N LYS A 383 15.10 7.88 20.51
CA LYS A 383 15.92 6.69 20.81
C LYS A 383 17.05 6.49 19.78
N VAL A 384 16.71 6.45 18.49
CA VAL A 384 17.67 6.17 17.42
C VAL A 384 18.67 7.32 17.25
N SER A 385 18.22 8.57 17.31
CA SER A 385 19.10 9.75 17.28
C SER A 385 20.14 9.70 18.41
N ASP A 386 19.65 9.52 19.63
CA ASP A 386 20.44 9.43 20.86
C ASP A 386 21.46 8.28 20.79
N GLU A 387 21.03 7.07 20.44
CA GLU A 387 21.88 5.87 20.44
C GLU A 387 22.94 5.92 19.33
N MET A 388 22.60 6.41 18.13
CA MET A 388 23.57 6.58 17.04
C MET A 388 24.60 7.68 17.36
N CYS A 389 24.17 8.82 17.92
CA CYS A 389 25.09 9.87 18.36
C CYS A 389 26.01 9.38 19.50
N ARG A 390 25.48 8.63 20.48
CA ARG A 390 26.30 8.00 21.54
C ARG A 390 27.28 6.98 21.00
N ALA A 391 26.90 6.16 20.02
CA ALA A 391 27.77 5.17 19.40
C ALA A 391 28.96 5.84 18.68
N PHE A 392 28.72 6.93 17.95
CA PHE A 392 29.79 7.67 17.26
C PHE A 392 30.67 8.47 18.23
N GLY A 393 30.09 9.12 19.25
CA GLY A 393 30.87 9.83 20.29
C GLY A 393 31.80 8.92 21.09
N LYS A 394 31.41 7.66 21.35
CA LYS A 394 32.29 6.64 21.95
C LYS A 394 33.52 6.35 21.08
N LEU A 395 33.33 6.16 19.78
CA LEU A 395 34.43 5.93 18.82
C LEU A 395 35.36 7.16 18.73
N LEU A 396 34.82 8.36 18.88
CA LEU A 396 35.57 9.62 18.96
C LEU A 396 36.00 9.95 20.41
N ARG A 397 36.58 8.95 21.09
CA ARG A 397 37.20 9.04 22.43
C ARG A 397 36.28 9.59 23.55
N GLY A 398 34.97 9.38 23.45
CA GLY A 398 34.00 9.83 24.46
C GLY A 398 33.60 11.30 24.34
N ALA A 399 33.69 11.89 23.14
CA ALA A 399 33.20 13.24 22.87
C ALA A 399 31.72 13.44 23.29
N SER A 400 31.39 14.65 23.76
CA SER A 400 30.02 15.00 24.16
C SER A 400 29.03 14.74 23.03
N THR A 401 27.96 13.99 23.32
CA THR A 401 27.06 13.38 22.33
C THR A 401 25.78 14.19 22.11
N SER A 402 25.66 15.40 22.67
CA SER A 402 24.47 16.25 22.61
C SER A 402 24.38 17.02 21.29
N TRP A 403 24.34 16.27 20.17
CA TRP A 403 24.41 16.79 18.81
C TRP A 403 23.03 17.01 18.18
N GLU A 404 22.93 18.01 17.29
CA GLU A 404 21.69 18.29 16.57
C GLU A 404 21.53 17.31 15.39
N VAL A 405 20.57 16.40 15.48
CA VAL A 405 20.16 15.53 14.36
C VAL A 405 19.22 16.30 13.43
N VAL A 406 19.75 16.71 12.28
CA VAL A 406 19.03 17.49 11.27
C VAL A 406 18.16 16.65 10.34
N HIS A 407 18.48 15.37 10.17
CA HIS A 407 17.67 14.43 9.40
C HIS A 407 17.84 13.00 9.93
N LEU A 408 16.75 12.24 9.98
CA LEU A 408 16.75 10.83 10.32
C LEU A 408 15.84 10.10 9.32
N GLN A 409 16.39 9.09 8.65
CA GLN A 409 15.73 8.31 7.60
C GLN A 409 15.89 6.82 7.88
N LEU A 410 14.78 6.08 7.88
CA LEU A 410 14.81 4.62 7.82
C LEU A 410 14.77 4.20 6.35
N TRP A 411 15.73 3.38 5.93
CA TRP A 411 15.70 2.67 4.66
C TRP A 411 15.12 1.27 4.90
N GLY A 412 13.82 1.08 4.64
CA GLY A 412 13.12 -0.18 4.90
C GLY A 412 13.50 -1.34 3.97
N ALA A 413 14.19 -1.03 2.86
CA ALA A 413 14.81 -1.92 1.89
C ALA A 413 16.16 -1.30 1.49
N ALA A 414 17.21 -1.60 2.26
CA ALA A 414 18.48 -0.87 2.18
C ALA A 414 19.51 -1.57 1.27
N ASN A 415 20.27 -2.53 1.81
CA ASN A 415 21.22 -3.33 1.04
C ASN A 415 20.68 -4.76 0.85
N PRO A 416 20.96 -5.41 -0.30
CA PRO A 416 20.91 -6.86 -0.43
C PRO A 416 21.90 -7.53 0.54
N LEU A 417 21.43 -8.57 1.22
CA LEU A 417 22.23 -9.47 2.05
C LEU A 417 22.65 -10.75 1.30
N ASN A 418 22.00 -11.01 0.17
CA ASN A 418 22.29 -12.12 -0.73
C ASN A 418 22.27 -11.63 -2.19
N VAL A 419 22.91 -12.39 -3.09
CA VAL A 419 23.01 -12.07 -4.52
C VAL A 419 22.75 -13.28 -5.41
N CYS A 420 22.33 -13.02 -6.64
CA CYS A 420 21.95 -14.04 -7.62
C CYS A 420 23.15 -14.68 -8.37
N ASN A 421 24.37 -14.13 -8.24
CA ASN A 421 25.56 -14.53 -8.98
C ASN A 421 25.32 -14.58 -10.52
N GLN A 422 24.68 -13.54 -11.06
CA GLN A 422 24.49 -13.34 -12.52
C GLN A 422 24.32 -11.85 -12.83
N HIS A 423 24.74 -11.39 -14.01
CA HIS A 423 24.78 -9.94 -14.28
C HIS A 423 23.42 -9.32 -14.62
N PHE A 424 22.47 -10.10 -15.12
CA PHE A 424 21.10 -9.68 -15.46
C PHE A 424 20.17 -10.91 -15.53
N VAL A 425 18.86 -10.69 -15.63
CA VAL A 425 17.88 -11.71 -16.04
C VAL A 425 17.32 -11.34 -17.41
N HIS A 426 17.20 -12.31 -18.32
CA HIS A 426 16.60 -12.15 -19.65
C HIS A 426 15.64 -13.32 -19.92
N ASP A 427 14.40 -12.98 -20.27
CA ASP A 427 13.33 -13.91 -20.66
C ASP A 427 12.78 -13.47 -22.03
N PRO A 428 13.35 -13.99 -23.14
CA PRO A 428 12.97 -13.59 -24.49
C PRO A 428 11.53 -14.01 -24.82
N GLN A 429 11.10 -15.19 -24.34
CA GLN A 429 9.76 -15.73 -24.57
C GLN A 429 8.67 -14.79 -24.06
N HIS A 430 8.90 -14.17 -22.90
CA HIS A 430 7.93 -13.26 -22.29
C HIS A 430 8.30 -11.78 -22.42
N GLN A 431 9.41 -11.46 -23.09
CA GLN A 431 9.93 -10.11 -23.27
C GLN A 431 10.12 -9.38 -21.93
N VAL A 432 10.76 -10.04 -20.95
CA VAL A 432 11.04 -9.51 -19.60
C VAL A 432 12.53 -9.50 -19.29
N GLY A 433 13.04 -8.37 -18.79
CA GLY A 433 14.42 -8.20 -18.34
C GLY A 433 14.49 -7.69 -16.90
N ILE A 434 15.57 -8.00 -16.17
CA ILE A 434 15.79 -7.49 -14.80
C ILE A 434 17.25 -7.09 -14.62
N CYS A 435 17.47 -5.90 -14.05
CA CYS A 435 18.80 -5.39 -13.71
C CYS A 435 18.83 -4.69 -12.34
N GLY A 436 19.90 -4.91 -11.58
CA GLY A 436 20.02 -4.40 -10.21
C GLY A 436 21.26 -4.90 -9.47
N ASP A 437 21.62 -4.19 -8.40
CA ASP A 437 22.74 -4.52 -7.50
C ASP A 437 22.60 -5.93 -6.90
N TRP A 438 21.38 -6.35 -6.55
CA TRP A 438 21.12 -7.67 -5.97
C TRP A 438 21.35 -8.87 -6.91
N LEU A 439 21.66 -8.65 -8.18
CA LEU A 439 22.00 -9.73 -9.10
C LEU A 439 23.50 -10.08 -9.02
N THR A 440 24.37 -9.10 -8.72
CA THR A 440 25.84 -9.21 -8.77
C THR A 440 26.50 -8.88 -7.44
N SER A 441 26.55 -7.60 -7.10
CA SER A 441 27.23 -7.00 -5.96
C SER A 441 26.37 -5.85 -5.44
N PRO A 442 26.15 -5.73 -4.11
CA PRO A 442 25.28 -4.72 -3.49
C PRO A 442 25.87 -3.30 -3.52
N SER A 443 26.44 -2.89 -4.66
CA SER A 443 27.20 -1.66 -4.86
C SER A 443 26.67 -0.83 -6.03
N VAL A 444 27.10 0.44 -6.11
CA VAL A 444 26.80 1.32 -7.26
C VAL A 444 27.38 0.74 -8.55
N GLU A 445 28.57 0.14 -8.49
CA GLU A 445 29.20 -0.52 -9.63
C GLU A 445 28.36 -1.71 -10.11
N GLY A 446 27.91 -2.59 -9.20
CA GLY A 446 27.03 -3.72 -9.53
C GLY A 446 25.71 -3.27 -10.17
N ALA A 447 25.11 -2.19 -9.66
CA ALA A 447 23.91 -1.60 -10.25
C ALA A 447 24.14 -1.08 -11.67
N LEU A 448 25.20 -0.28 -11.89
CA LEU A 448 25.55 0.26 -13.21
C LEU A 448 25.87 -0.87 -14.20
N PHE A 449 26.75 -1.81 -13.81
CA PHE A 449 27.15 -2.95 -14.64
C PHE A 449 25.94 -3.81 -15.05
N SER A 450 25.04 -4.12 -14.11
CA SER A 450 23.84 -4.90 -14.40
C SER A 450 22.93 -4.22 -15.43
N GLY A 451 22.82 -2.88 -15.36
CA GLY A 451 22.10 -2.10 -16.37
C GLY A 451 22.76 -2.13 -17.75
N LEU A 452 24.08 -1.95 -17.82
CA LEU A 452 24.85 -2.00 -19.08
C LEU A 452 24.80 -3.41 -19.71
N ALA A 453 24.89 -4.46 -18.90
CA ALA A 453 24.86 -5.85 -19.35
C ALA A 453 23.48 -6.26 -19.90
N LEU A 454 22.39 -5.88 -19.23
CA LEU A 454 21.04 -6.11 -19.77
C LEU A 454 20.81 -5.33 -21.07
N ALA A 455 21.30 -4.11 -21.20
CA ALA A 455 21.17 -3.34 -22.45
C ALA A 455 21.91 -3.99 -23.63
N ALA A 456 23.09 -4.58 -23.40
CA ALA A 456 23.82 -5.34 -24.41
C ALA A 456 23.11 -6.66 -24.79
N ALA A 457 22.55 -7.36 -23.80
CA ALA A 457 21.73 -8.55 -24.00
C ALA A 457 20.50 -8.26 -24.88
N LEU A 458 19.75 -7.20 -24.56
CA LEU A 458 18.56 -6.77 -25.30
C LEU A 458 18.88 -6.26 -26.71
N GLU A 459 20.02 -5.60 -26.93
CA GLU A 459 20.46 -5.24 -28.30
C GLU A 459 20.66 -6.48 -29.17
N ARG A 460 21.26 -7.54 -28.63
CA ARG A 460 21.48 -8.78 -29.39
C ARG A 460 20.18 -9.51 -29.69
N GLU A 461 19.25 -9.54 -28.73
CA GLU A 461 17.92 -10.12 -28.92
C GLU A 461 17.10 -9.34 -29.97
N LEU A 462 16.95 -8.02 -29.80
CA LEU A 462 16.12 -7.16 -30.66
C LEU A 462 16.67 -7.01 -32.08
N ARG A 463 17.96 -7.32 -32.32
CA ARG A 463 18.56 -7.40 -33.67
C ARG A 463 18.58 -8.82 -34.26
N GLY A 464 17.86 -9.78 -33.67
CA GLY A 464 17.74 -11.15 -34.19
C GLY A 464 18.97 -12.04 -33.94
N GLY A 465 19.94 -11.59 -33.15
CA GLY A 465 21.11 -12.37 -32.74
C GLY A 465 20.87 -13.32 -31.56
N GLY A 466 19.61 -13.61 -31.24
CA GLY A 466 19.09 -14.67 -30.36
C GLY A 466 19.85 -14.91 -29.06
N LEU A 467 19.36 -14.38 -27.94
CA LEU A 467 19.84 -14.68 -26.60
C LEU A 467 18.80 -15.54 -25.85
N GLY A 468 19.04 -16.85 -25.84
CA GLY A 468 18.29 -17.79 -25.01
C GLY A 468 18.17 -17.33 -23.55
N GLY A 469 17.04 -17.64 -22.92
CA GLY A 469 16.71 -17.14 -21.59
C GLY A 469 17.76 -17.51 -20.54
N THR A 470 18.20 -16.54 -19.75
CA THR A 470 19.26 -16.75 -18.74
C THR A 470 18.75 -17.36 -17.45
N GLY A 471 17.43 -17.30 -17.24
CA GLY A 471 16.79 -17.79 -16.03
C GLY A 471 17.19 -17.02 -14.77
N ALA A 472 16.78 -17.57 -13.63
CA ALA A 472 17.07 -17.04 -12.31
C ALA A 472 17.82 -18.12 -11.51
N ARG A 473 19.06 -17.83 -11.12
CA ARG A 473 19.82 -18.63 -10.16
C ARG A 473 19.26 -18.45 -8.75
N ARG A 474 19.60 -19.40 -7.87
CA ARG A 474 19.29 -19.31 -6.45
C ARG A 474 20.23 -18.30 -5.79
N PHE A 475 19.71 -17.48 -4.87
CA PHE A 475 20.55 -16.51 -4.16
C PHE A 475 21.55 -17.24 -3.25
N GLN A 476 22.74 -16.66 -3.13
CA GLN A 476 23.76 -17.05 -2.16
C GLN A 476 23.95 -15.92 -1.14
N GLY A 477 23.99 -16.27 0.14
CA GLY A 477 24.22 -15.32 1.22
C GLY A 477 25.63 -14.76 1.15
N LEU A 478 25.75 -13.43 1.19
CA LEU A 478 27.05 -12.78 1.17
C LEU A 478 27.75 -12.98 2.53
N THR A 479 28.99 -13.44 2.53
CA THR A 479 29.74 -13.78 3.75
C THR A 479 30.65 -12.64 4.20
N GLY A 480 30.25 -11.97 5.27
CA GLY A 480 30.93 -10.82 5.84
C GLY A 480 29.92 -9.78 6.33
N GLY A 481 30.36 -8.81 7.13
CA GLY A 481 29.52 -7.67 7.50
C GLY A 481 29.36 -6.73 6.31
N HIS A 482 28.33 -6.93 5.47
CA HIS A 482 28.09 -6.09 4.28
C HIS A 482 27.45 -4.73 4.64
N ALA A 483 28.25 -3.95 5.38
CA ALA A 483 28.09 -2.54 5.67
C ALA A 483 27.88 -1.71 4.39
N ILE A 484 27.42 -0.48 4.57
CA ILE A 484 27.41 0.49 3.47
C ILE A 484 28.85 0.80 3.06
N GLY A 485 29.09 0.75 1.75
CA GLY A 485 30.40 0.93 1.15
C GLY A 485 31.18 -0.36 0.92
N ASN A 486 30.54 -1.54 0.92
CA ASN A 486 31.17 -2.71 0.30
C ASN A 486 31.46 -2.41 -1.19
N PHE A 487 32.69 -2.05 -1.49
CA PHE A 487 33.15 -1.61 -2.80
C PHE A 487 33.66 -2.75 -3.69
N GLY A 488 33.15 -3.97 -3.46
CA GLY A 488 33.33 -5.07 -4.40
C GLY A 488 32.80 -4.69 -5.79
N GLY A 489 33.69 -4.67 -6.78
CA GLY A 489 33.32 -4.49 -8.18
C GLY A 489 32.50 -5.68 -8.71
N ALA A 490 32.19 -5.65 -10.00
CA ALA A 490 31.95 -6.92 -10.71
C ALA A 490 33.28 -7.67 -10.87
N ASP A 491 33.24 -8.94 -11.28
CA ASP A 491 34.34 -9.92 -11.19
C ASP A 491 35.51 -9.70 -12.18
N GLY A 492 35.87 -8.44 -12.47
CA GLY A 492 36.80 -8.03 -13.53
C GLY A 492 36.25 -8.20 -14.96
N LEU A 493 35.10 -8.86 -15.10
CA LEU A 493 34.46 -9.18 -16.37
C LEU A 493 34.04 -7.93 -17.15
N SER A 494 34.18 -8.00 -18.49
CA SER A 494 33.55 -7.04 -19.40
C SER A 494 32.07 -7.37 -19.60
N VAL A 495 31.30 -6.38 -20.04
CA VAL A 495 29.88 -6.53 -20.41
C VAL A 495 29.72 -7.55 -21.55
N ALA A 496 30.67 -7.59 -22.49
CA ALA A 496 30.69 -8.63 -23.54
C ALA A 496 30.87 -10.03 -22.95
N ALA A 497 31.87 -10.24 -22.08
CA ALA A 497 32.12 -11.52 -21.44
C ALA A 497 30.94 -11.98 -20.55
N ALA A 498 30.26 -11.04 -19.87
CA ALA A 498 29.04 -11.33 -19.11
C ALA A 498 27.89 -11.85 -19.99
N VAL A 499 27.68 -11.28 -21.18
CA VAL A 499 26.67 -11.73 -22.15
C VAL A 499 27.06 -13.07 -22.82
N GLU A 500 28.35 -13.34 -23.01
CA GLU A 500 28.87 -14.62 -23.52
C GLU A 500 28.92 -15.74 -22.46
N ALA A 501 29.01 -15.41 -21.17
CA ALA A 501 28.87 -16.37 -20.09
C ALA A 501 27.40 -16.83 -19.99
N ALA A 502 26.46 -15.90 -20.17
CA ALA A 502 25.03 -16.15 -20.13
C ALA A 502 24.55 -17.12 -21.23
N THR A 503 25.04 -16.98 -22.48
CA THR A 503 24.68 -17.89 -23.58
C THR A 503 25.10 -19.34 -23.31
N ARG A 504 26.32 -19.54 -22.79
CA ARG A 504 26.87 -20.88 -22.53
C ARG A 504 26.07 -21.67 -21.48
N SER A 505 25.34 -21.01 -20.58
CA SER A 505 24.46 -21.67 -19.61
C SER A 505 23.06 -22.06 -20.13
N GLY A 506 22.58 -21.49 -21.23
CA GLY A 506 21.20 -21.73 -21.72
C GLY A 506 21.00 -23.04 -22.50
N GLY A 507 22.05 -23.85 -22.70
CA GLY A 507 22.09 -24.92 -23.69
C GLY A 507 21.72 -26.34 -23.22
N LYS A 508 21.36 -26.55 -21.95
CA LYS A 508 20.94 -27.87 -21.43
C LYS A 508 19.80 -27.76 -20.42
N GLY A 509 18.63 -28.28 -20.78
CA GLY A 509 17.63 -28.66 -19.79
C GLY A 509 18.15 -29.84 -18.97
N GLN A 510 17.99 -29.79 -17.64
CA GLN A 510 18.35 -30.91 -16.76
C GLN A 510 17.14 -31.78 -16.50
N ASP A 511 16.95 -32.80 -17.34
CA ASP A 511 16.25 -34.00 -16.92
C ASP A 511 17.08 -34.66 -15.80
N HIS A 512 16.55 -34.67 -14.57
CA HIS A 512 17.14 -35.42 -13.47
C HIS A 512 16.76 -36.91 -13.55
N GLY A 513 17.20 -37.55 -14.63
CA GLY A 513 17.24 -39.00 -14.75
C GLY A 513 18.23 -39.60 -13.74
N ASN A 514 17.72 -40.41 -12.82
CA ASN A 514 18.53 -41.05 -11.79
C ASN A 514 19.46 -42.12 -12.39
N SER A 515 20.78 -41.99 -12.22
CA SER A 515 21.73 -43.05 -12.55
C SER A 515 22.97 -43.03 -11.64
N GLU A 516 23.18 -44.12 -10.90
CA GLU A 516 24.43 -44.36 -10.17
C GLU A 516 25.50 -44.89 -11.15
N GLY A 517 26.68 -44.26 -11.18
CA GLY A 517 27.78 -44.62 -12.08
C GLY A 517 29.14 -44.60 -11.39
N LYS A 518 29.77 -45.76 -11.20
CA LYS A 518 31.08 -45.93 -10.53
C LYS A 518 32.24 -45.55 -11.47
N GLY A 519 33.29 -44.89 -10.98
CA GLY A 519 34.53 -44.77 -11.79
C GLY A 519 35.70 -43.89 -11.27
N LYS A 520 36.50 -44.43 -10.34
CA LYS A 520 37.96 -44.22 -10.11
C LYS A 520 38.69 -42.97 -10.71
N GLY A 521 39.56 -42.35 -9.89
CA GLY A 521 40.97 -42.14 -10.30
C GLY A 521 41.69 -40.83 -9.93
N MET A 522 42.52 -40.87 -8.88
CA MET A 522 43.75 -40.05 -8.64
C MET A 522 43.60 -38.50 -8.57
N GLY A 523 44.43 -37.75 -7.82
CA GLY A 523 45.53 -38.08 -6.89
C GLY A 523 45.84 -36.88 -5.97
N LYS A 524 46.62 -37.07 -4.90
CA LYS A 524 46.91 -36.03 -3.88
C LYS A 524 48.19 -35.22 -4.15
N ALA A 525 48.18 -33.94 -3.76
CA ALA A 525 49.30 -33.22 -3.14
C ALA A 525 48.71 -32.41 -1.96
N ARG A 526 49.03 -32.73 -0.69
CA ARG A 526 50.14 -32.22 0.16
C ARG A 526 49.89 -30.77 0.60
N GLU A 527 49.50 -30.53 1.86
CA GLU A 527 50.38 -30.27 3.06
C GLU A 527 50.82 -28.79 3.07
N GLU A 528 50.89 -28.03 4.18
CA GLU A 528 50.89 -28.27 5.64
C GLU A 528 49.80 -27.37 6.32
N GLY A 529 49.42 -27.33 7.62
CA GLY A 529 50.08 -27.57 8.92
C GLY A 529 50.34 -26.21 9.64
N ALA A 530 50.07 -25.97 10.94
CA ALA A 530 49.39 -26.73 12.00
C ALA A 530 49.05 -25.83 13.24
N TYR A 531 48.44 -26.44 14.27
CA TYR A 531 48.44 -26.13 15.73
C TYR A 531 47.23 -25.39 16.36
N PRO A 532 46.92 -25.64 17.67
CA PRO A 532 46.85 -26.93 18.38
C PRO A 532 45.49 -27.13 19.09
N ALA A 533 45.32 -28.21 19.88
CA ALA A 533 44.05 -28.55 20.54
C ALA A 533 44.21 -28.94 22.03
N ALA A 534 43.11 -28.83 22.80
CA ALA A 534 42.89 -29.44 24.12
C ALA A 534 41.37 -29.56 24.38
N GLY A 535 40.82 -30.56 25.08
CA GLY A 535 41.40 -31.82 25.60
C GLY A 535 40.42 -32.57 26.53
N GLY A 536 40.28 -33.89 26.39
CA GLY A 536 39.39 -34.78 27.20
C GLY A 536 37.94 -34.88 26.67
N ALA A 537 37.26 -36.02 26.44
CA ALA A 537 37.20 -37.37 27.03
C ALA A 537 36.28 -37.45 28.28
N ALA A 538 35.30 -38.37 28.43
CA ALA A 538 34.69 -39.40 27.54
C ALA A 538 33.24 -39.72 28.06
N LYS A 539 32.52 -40.86 27.92
CA LYS A 539 32.76 -42.25 27.44
C LYS A 539 31.40 -43.02 27.25
N ARG A 540 31.15 -43.61 26.05
CA ARG A 540 30.43 -44.88 25.65
C ARG A 540 29.30 -45.55 26.50
N PRO A 541 28.45 -46.49 25.96
CA PRO A 541 28.24 -46.97 24.56
C PRO A 541 26.76 -47.09 24.10
N LEU A 542 26.53 -47.60 22.87
CA LEU A 542 25.24 -48.12 22.34
C LEU A 542 25.19 -49.66 22.40
N VAL A 543 23.99 -50.26 22.48
CA VAL A 543 23.65 -51.61 21.95
C VAL A 543 22.21 -51.67 21.41
N GLU A 544 22.11 -51.87 20.09
CA GLU A 544 21.15 -52.65 19.26
C GLU A 544 19.63 -52.82 19.57
N ARG A 545 18.85 -52.83 18.47
CA ARG A 545 17.65 -53.69 18.27
C ARG A 545 17.67 -54.27 16.83
N PRO A 546 17.31 -55.55 16.61
CA PRO A 546 17.38 -56.20 15.30
C PRO A 546 16.09 -56.08 14.45
N VAL A 547 16.18 -56.60 13.21
CA VAL A 547 15.19 -56.55 12.12
C VAL A 547 14.37 -57.84 12.03
N ILE A 548 13.13 -57.78 11.50
CA ILE A 548 12.47 -58.86 10.71
C ILE A 548 11.30 -58.28 9.86
N LYS A 549 10.99 -58.93 8.73
CA LYS A 549 9.80 -58.71 7.86
C LYS A 549 9.22 -60.10 7.43
N PRO A 550 8.29 -60.21 6.45
CA PRO A 550 6.84 -60.40 6.63
C PRO A 550 6.34 -61.80 6.20
N ALA A 551 5.02 -62.02 6.17
CA ALA A 551 4.37 -63.24 5.64
C ALA A 551 3.08 -62.92 4.85
N GLN A 552 2.57 -63.87 4.05
CA GLN A 552 1.44 -63.70 3.10
C GLN A 552 0.44 -64.88 3.11
N ALA A 553 -0.86 -64.59 2.89
CA ALA A 553 -1.94 -65.44 2.32
C ALA A 553 -3.21 -64.53 2.19
N ALA A 554 -4.05 -64.48 1.15
CA ALA A 554 -4.81 -65.49 0.36
C ALA A 554 -5.99 -66.11 1.16
N ALA A 555 -7.26 -66.20 0.69
CA ALA A 555 -7.97 -65.72 -0.52
C ALA A 555 -9.51 -65.52 -0.16
N SER A 556 -10.59 -65.57 -0.96
CA SER A 556 -10.89 -65.87 -2.39
C SER A 556 -12.35 -65.48 -2.80
N VAL A 557 -12.55 -65.01 -4.05
CA VAL A 557 -13.70 -65.25 -5.00
C VAL A 557 -15.18 -65.09 -4.56
N ALA A 558 -15.94 -64.20 -5.27
CA ALA A 558 -17.24 -64.49 -5.95
C ALA A 558 -17.78 -63.29 -6.77
N GLU A 559 -18.38 -63.53 -7.95
CA GLU A 559 -19.26 -62.59 -8.70
C GLU A 559 -20.72 -63.12 -8.67
N PRO A 560 -21.75 -62.39 -9.21
CA PRO A 560 -22.10 -62.65 -10.62
C PRO A 560 -22.77 -61.51 -11.45
N SER A 561 -22.52 -61.53 -12.76
CA SER A 561 -23.44 -61.26 -13.91
C SER A 561 -24.18 -59.91 -14.12
N TRP A 562 -24.11 -59.41 -15.37
CA TRP A 562 -25.04 -58.45 -16.00
C TRP A 562 -26.10 -59.15 -16.87
N PRO A 563 -27.12 -58.42 -17.38
CA PRO A 563 -27.17 -58.22 -18.84
C PRO A 563 -27.58 -56.80 -19.32
N ASP A 564 -27.44 -56.56 -20.62
CA ASP A 564 -27.59 -55.28 -21.34
C ASP A 564 -29.03 -54.82 -21.64
N LEU A 565 -29.22 -53.55 -22.05
CA LEU A 565 -29.62 -53.22 -23.45
C LEU A 565 -29.57 -51.73 -23.87
N GLN A 566 -28.71 -51.48 -24.85
CA GLN A 566 -28.62 -50.47 -25.92
C GLN A 566 -29.57 -49.24 -26.03
N VAL A 567 -28.92 -48.07 -26.15
CA VAL A 567 -28.98 -47.09 -27.27
C VAL A 567 -30.33 -46.72 -27.93
N ALA A 568 -30.70 -45.43 -27.83
CA ALA A 568 -31.29 -44.66 -28.95
C ALA A 568 -31.03 -43.14 -28.78
N ALA A 569 -30.93 -42.41 -29.89
CA ALA A 569 -30.87 -40.94 -29.92
C ALA A 569 -31.88 -40.38 -30.93
N THR A 570 -32.47 -39.21 -30.68
CA THR A 570 -33.07 -38.33 -31.71
C THR A 570 -33.44 -36.95 -31.14
N SER A 571 -34.11 -36.09 -31.93
CA SER A 571 -34.02 -34.63 -31.80
C SER A 571 -35.36 -33.87 -31.87
N LYS A 572 -35.31 -32.61 -31.40
CA LYS A 572 -36.11 -31.43 -31.83
C LYS A 572 -37.56 -31.23 -31.32
N SER A 573 -37.82 -29.93 -31.08
CA SER A 573 -39.04 -29.16 -31.35
C SER A 573 -40.35 -29.36 -30.55
N ARG A 574 -40.61 -28.35 -29.70
CA ARG A 574 -41.74 -27.39 -29.79
C ARG A 574 -43.16 -27.95 -30.01
N TRP A 575 -44.02 -27.72 -29.02
CA TRP A 575 -45.48 -27.59 -29.19
C TRP A 575 -46.00 -26.22 -28.71
N ARG A 576 -47.18 -25.82 -29.19
CA ARG A 576 -47.79 -24.48 -29.01
C ARG A 576 -49.31 -24.55 -29.22
N ARG A 577 -50.11 -24.00 -28.29
CA ARG A 577 -51.54 -23.56 -28.38
C ARG A 577 -52.05 -23.23 -26.95
N THR A 578 -53.12 -22.48 -26.71
CA THR A 578 -54.23 -22.06 -27.60
C THR A 578 -54.71 -20.61 -27.33
N GLU A 579 -55.41 -20.02 -28.30
CA GLU A 579 -55.90 -18.62 -28.39
C GLU A 579 -57.46 -18.61 -28.59
N ASN A 580 -58.32 -17.61 -28.28
CA ASN A 580 -58.21 -16.15 -28.08
C ASN A 580 -58.79 -15.66 -26.71
N VAL A 581 -59.82 -14.82 -26.45
CA VAL A 581 -60.95 -14.08 -27.11
C VAL A 581 -61.20 -12.77 -26.25
N GLY A 582 -61.60 -11.56 -26.71
CA GLY A 582 -62.91 -11.03 -27.19
C GLY A 582 -63.92 -10.74 -26.04
N VAL A 583 -64.65 -9.60 -25.88
CA VAL A 583 -65.25 -8.57 -26.78
C VAL A 583 -65.44 -7.20 -26.02
N PRO A 584 -65.64 -6.01 -26.67
CA PRO A 584 -65.42 -4.66 -26.08
C PRO A 584 -66.69 -3.72 -26.03
N VAL A 585 -66.57 -2.41 -26.39
CA VAL A 585 -67.62 -1.34 -26.61
C VAL A 585 -67.90 -0.44 -25.35
N THR A 586 -68.05 0.92 -25.34
CA THR A 586 -68.21 2.04 -26.33
C THR A 586 -67.61 3.43 -25.87
N THR A 587 -66.94 4.15 -26.80
CA THR A 587 -67.06 5.58 -27.27
C THR A 587 -67.30 6.80 -26.31
N LEU A 588 -66.47 7.88 -26.28
CA LEU A 588 -66.35 9.12 -27.16
C LEU A 588 -67.41 10.23 -26.88
N PRO A 589 -67.27 11.53 -27.30
CA PRO A 589 -66.28 12.25 -28.16
C PRO A 589 -65.46 13.35 -27.40
N SER A 590 -64.40 14.05 -27.88
CA SER A 590 -63.64 14.24 -29.15
C SER A 590 -63.87 15.53 -29.96
N ASN A 591 -62.88 16.45 -29.96
CA ASN A 591 -62.43 17.36 -31.06
C ASN A 591 -61.43 18.41 -30.51
N SER A 592 -60.50 19.03 -31.26
CA SER A 592 -59.75 18.69 -32.50
C SER A 592 -58.60 19.74 -32.63
N TYR A 593 -57.39 19.42 -33.13
CA TYR A 593 -57.07 19.44 -34.56
C TYR A 593 -55.74 18.70 -34.93
N ARG A 594 -55.50 18.58 -36.25
CA ARG A 594 -54.46 17.81 -36.98
C ARG A 594 -53.06 18.46 -37.03
N SER A 595 -51.98 17.87 -37.57
CA SER A 595 -51.49 16.46 -37.73
C SER A 595 -50.41 16.39 -38.84
N THR A 596 -49.21 15.82 -38.59
CA THR A 596 -48.28 15.32 -39.64
C THR A 596 -47.32 14.22 -39.16
N ALA A 597 -47.56 12.98 -39.61
CA ALA A 597 -46.64 11.83 -39.81
C ALA A 597 -45.77 11.28 -38.63
N PRO A 598 -45.30 9.99 -38.67
CA PRO A 598 -44.86 9.27 -37.46
C PRO A 598 -43.44 8.63 -37.49
N CYS A 599 -43.07 8.06 -36.33
CA CYS A 599 -41.96 7.12 -36.06
C CYS A 599 -40.53 7.70 -36.02
N PRO A 600 -39.58 7.07 -35.28
CA PRO A 600 -39.66 5.79 -34.55
C PRO A 600 -40.05 5.91 -33.07
N GLY A 601 -40.11 4.77 -32.37
CA GLY A 601 -40.40 4.68 -30.93
C GLY A 601 -39.25 5.18 -30.02
N PRO A 602 -39.41 5.11 -28.69
CA PRO A 602 -38.44 5.67 -27.74
C PRO A 602 -37.07 4.99 -27.87
N ALA A 603 -36.09 5.76 -28.36
CA ALA A 603 -34.70 5.35 -28.38
C ALA A 603 -34.18 5.12 -26.95
N SER A 604 -33.15 4.29 -26.82
CA SER A 604 -32.44 4.07 -25.54
C SER A 604 -32.03 5.39 -24.90
N ALA A 605 -32.36 5.60 -23.63
CA ALA A 605 -31.90 6.74 -22.85
C ALA A 605 -30.37 6.81 -22.91
N ALA A 606 -29.84 7.90 -23.49
CA ALA A 606 -28.49 7.88 -24.04
C ALA A 606 -27.40 7.65 -22.99
N GLU A 607 -26.50 6.69 -23.25
CA GLU A 607 -25.29 6.41 -22.44
C GLU A 607 -24.20 7.49 -22.59
N GLY A 608 -24.59 8.72 -22.92
CA GLY A 608 -23.70 9.84 -23.21
C GLY A 608 -23.02 10.43 -21.96
N PRO A 609 -21.95 11.23 -22.16
CA PRO A 609 -21.43 12.08 -21.11
C PRO A 609 -22.47 13.08 -20.59
N LYS A 610 -22.48 13.33 -19.29
CA LYS A 610 -23.37 14.26 -18.57
C LYS A 610 -22.56 15.46 -18.09
N TRP A 611 -23.03 16.68 -18.35
CA TRP A 611 -22.48 17.88 -17.71
C TRP A 611 -22.91 17.94 -16.24
N TYR A 612 -21.95 18.21 -15.35
CA TYR A 612 -22.14 18.35 -13.90
C TYR A 612 -21.59 19.68 -13.41
N PHE A 613 -22.31 20.37 -12.52
CA PHE A 613 -21.84 21.59 -11.86
C PHE A 613 -21.29 21.30 -10.46
N GLY A 614 -19.97 21.31 -10.34
CA GLY A 614 -19.23 21.20 -9.09
C GLY A 614 -19.15 22.52 -8.35
N PHE A 615 -19.93 22.65 -7.28
CA PHE A 615 -19.87 23.77 -6.34
C PHE A 615 -19.37 23.31 -4.95
N GLY A 616 -19.13 24.27 -4.04
CA GLY A 616 -18.66 24.00 -2.68
C GLY A 616 -17.37 23.18 -2.68
N ALA A 617 -17.29 22.12 -1.88
CA ALA A 617 -16.09 21.29 -1.83
C ALA A 617 -15.83 20.49 -3.12
N ASN A 618 -16.78 20.44 -4.08
CA ASN A 618 -16.59 19.79 -5.37
C ASN A 618 -15.99 20.73 -6.43
N ILE A 619 -15.68 21.99 -6.09
CA ILE A 619 -14.76 22.85 -6.86
C ILE A 619 -13.32 22.32 -6.76
N ASN A 620 -12.99 21.55 -5.71
CA ASN A 620 -11.64 21.15 -5.40
C ASN A 620 -11.13 20.00 -6.30
N PRO A 621 -10.09 20.22 -7.15
CA PRO A 621 -9.63 19.20 -8.09
C PRO A 621 -9.00 17.98 -7.41
N TRP A 622 -8.35 18.16 -6.26
CA TRP A 622 -7.82 17.03 -5.47
C TRP A 622 -8.96 16.15 -4.94
N LYS A 623 -10.05 16.75 -4.44
CA LYS A 623 -11.23 15.99 -3.96
C LYS A 623 -11.86 15.14 -5.07
N LEU A 624 -12.04 15.70 -6.27
CA LEU A 624 -12.60 14.97 -7.42
C LEU A 624 -11.61 13.95 -8.00
N ARG A 625 -10.44 14.42 -8.44
CA ARG A 625 -9.49 13.65 -9.26
C ARG A 625 -8.68 12.64 -8.44
N GLU A 626 -8.43 12.91 -7.16
CA GLU A 626 -7.63 12.05 -6.28
C GLU A 626 -8.45 11.26 -5.27
N GLN A 627 -9.27 11.93 -4.46
CA GLN A 627 -10.06 11.25 -3.42
C GLN A 627 -11.20 10.42 -4.02
N ARG A 628 -11.96 10.98 -4.98
CA ARG A 628 -13.09 10.29 -5.63
C ARG A 628 -12.72 9.54 -6.91
N GLN A 629 -11.52 9.80 -7.45
CA GLN A 629 -11.01 9.20 -8.68
C GLN A 629 -12.00 9.40 -9.85
N ILE A 630 -12.42 10.65 -10.06
CA ILE A 630 -13.27 11.07 -11.18
C ILE A 630 -12.44 12.06 -12.00
N LEU A 631 -12.29 11.77 -13.30
CA LEU A 631 -11.60 12.63 -14.26
C LEU A 631 -12.63 13.14 -15.27
N PRO A 632 -12.87 14.46 -15.36
CA PRO A 632 -13.73 15.02 -16.39
C PRO A 632 -13.09 14.86 -17.78
N LEU A 633 -13.94 14.78 -18.79
CA LEU A 633 -13.58 14.84 -20.22
C LEU A 633 -13.24 16.28 -20.63
N GLU A 634 -14.05 17.23 -20.15
CA GLU A 634 -13.90 18.67 -20.33
C GLU A 634 -14.23 19.36 -19.01
N GLU A 635 -13.54 20.47 -18.72
CA GLU A 635 -13.69 21.22 -17.48
C GLU A 635 -13.60 22.73 -17.76
N PHE A 636 -14.65 23.47 -17.38
CA PHE A 636 -14.76 24.91 -17.56
C PHE A 636 -15.12 25.60 -16.24
N VAL A 637 -14.67 26.83 -16.05
CA VAL A 637 -15.10 27.65 -14.91
C VAL A 637 -16.41 28.34 -15.25
N GLY A 638 -17.35 28.37 -14.30
CA GLY A 638 -18.65 29.00 -14.49
C GLY A 638 -19.31 29.51 -13.22
N LYS A 639 -20.41 30.21 -13.42
CA LYS A 639 -21.33 30.72 -12.40
C LYS A 639 -22.75 30.26 -12.72
N LEU A 640 -23.56 30.09 -11.68
CA LEU A 640 -24.96 29.72 -11.75
C LEU A 640 -25.79 30.92 -11.25
N PRO A 641 -26.26 31.81 -12.15
CA PRO A 641 -26.98 33.03 -11.77
C PRO A 641 -28.36 32.73 -11.18
N GLY A 642 -28.80 33.52 -10.20
CA GLY A 642 -30.11 33.35 -9.57
C GLY A 642 -30.14 32.30 -8.44
N TRP A 643 -28.97 31.84 -8.00
CA TRP A 643 -28.80 30.86 -6.91
C TRP A 643 -27.79 31.35 -5.87
N LYS A 644 -27.96 30.95 -4.61
CA LYS A 644 -27.03 31.20 -3.50
C LYS A 644 -26.50 29.90 -2.90
N LEU A 645 -25.25 29.94 -2.43
CA LEU A 645 -24.62 28.86 -1.68
C LEU A 645 -24.98 29.02 -0.20
N VAL A 646 -25.56 27.97 0.39
CA VAL A 646 -25.98 27.90 1.79
C VAL A 646 -25.38 26.67 2.47
N PHE A 647 -25.37 26.62 3.80
CA PHE A 647 -24.75 25.53 4.59
C PHE A 647 -25.79 24.81 5.46
N ASN A 648 -26.97 24.57 4.89
CA ASN A 648 -28.08 23.86 5.53
C ASN A 648 -28.20 22.40 5.12
N HIS A 649 -27.14 21.79 4.58
CA HIS A 649 -27.04 20.33 4.55
C HIS A 649 -26.54 19.83 5.92
N LYS A 650 -26.94 18.61 6.29
CA LYS A 650 -26.49 17.91 7.50
C LYS A 650 -24.97 18.00 7.68
N GLY A 651 -24.53 18.44 8.86
CA GLY A 651 -23.11 18.65 9.17
C GLY A 651 -22.47 19.90 8.54
N GLY A 652 -23.27 20.90 8.12
CA GLY A 652 -22.74 22.18 7.61
C GLY A 652 -22.06 22.05 6.24
N PHE A 653 -22.46 21.06 5.43
CA PHE A 653 -21.98 20.94 4.06
C PHE A 653 -22.76 21.89 3.13
N GLY A 654 -22.12 22.25 2.01
CA GLY A 654 -22.66 23.21 1.06
C GLY A 654 -23.88 22.66 0.30
N ASN A 655 -24.85 23.53 0.07
CA ASN A 655 -26.08 23.29 -0.69
C ASN A 655 -26.38 24.54 -1.54
N ILE A 656 -27.18 24.42 -2.60
CA ILE A 656 -27.60 25.57 -3.43
C ILE A 656 -29.11 25.75 -3.40
N GLU A 657 -29.56 27.01 -3.35
CA GLU A 657 -30.98 27.38 -3.38
C GLU A 657 -31.23 28.57 -4.31
N PRO A 658 -32.40 28.61 -5.00
CA PRO A 658 -32.75 29.73 -5.86
C PRO A 658 -33.07 30.96 -5.02
N LEU A 659 -32.76 32.16 -5.54
CA LEU A 659 -33.00 33.43 -4.84
C LEU A 659 -34.46 33.59 -4.38
N SER A 660 -35.43 33.11 -5.17
CA SER A 660 -36.86 33.18 -4.88
C SER A 660 -37.33 32.32 -3.70
N ALA A 661 -36.49 31.41 -3.18
CA ALA A 661 -36.81 30.60 -1.99
C ALA A 661 -36.31 31.22 -0.67
N LEU A 662 -35.56 32.34 -0.73
CA LEU A 662 -34.89 32.94 0.43
C LEU A 662 -35.59 34.23 0.87
N ILE A 663 -36.54 34.09 1.79
CA ILE A 663 -37.24 35.23 2.41
C ILE A 663 -36.28 35.99 3.35
N SER A 664 -35.72 37.08 2.82
CA SER A 664 -35.21 38.26 3.52
C SER A 664 -34.46 38.08 4.86
N HIS A 665 -33.17 37.71 4.82
CA HIS A 665 -32.22 38.06 5.91
C HIS A 665 -30.80 38.37 5.43
N GLY A 666 -30.45 39.66 5.47
CA GLY A 666 -29.27 40.16 6.20
C GLY A 666 -27.84 39.90 5.71
N ALA A 667 -27.57 39.13 4.65
CA ALA A 667 -26.19 38.80 4.24
C ALA A 667 -25.91 39.05 2.74
N SER A 668 -24.85 39.82 2.46
CA SER A 668 -24.32 40.14 1.13
C SER A 668 -23.51 38.98 0.53
N SER A 669 -24.18 37.87 0.23
CA SER A 669 -23.62 36.85 -0.68
C SER A 669 -23.81 37.27 -2.14
N PRO A 670 -22.91 36.86 -3.06
CA PRO A 670 -23.11 37.00 -4.50
C PRO A 670 -24.46 36.42 -4.98
N ASP A 671 -24.98 36.98 -6.07
CA ASP A 671 -26.25 36.58 -6.70
C ASP A 671 -26.12 35.40 -7.68
N ALA A 672 -24.96 34.74 -7.65
CA ALA A 672 -24.66 33.52 -8.38
C ALA A 672 -23.77 32.59 -7.53
N VAL A 673 -23.91 31.28 -7.71
CA VAL A 673 -22.97 30.29 -7.18
C VAL A 673 -21.85 30.09 -8.19
N HIS A 674 -20.60 30.32 -7.82
CA HIS A 674 -19.45 30.08 -8.70
C HIS A 674 -18.87 28.68 -8.46
N GLY A 675 -18.39 28.03 -9.52
CA GLY A 675 -17.88 26.67 -9.47
C GLY A 675 -17.31 26.18 -10.80
N VAL A 676 -17.26 24.87 -10.98
CA VAL A 676 -16.72 24.21 -12.18
C VAL A 676 -17.79 23.40 -12.91
N LEU A 677 -17.83 23.54 -14.23
CA LEU A 677 -18.60 22.70 -15.12
C LEU A 677 -17.72 21.53 -15.57
N LEU A 678 -18.22 20.30 -15.45
CA LEU A 678 -17.46 19.07 -15.58
C LEU A 678 -18.22 18.10 -16.49
N LEU A 679 -17.66 17.78 -17.66
CA LEU A 679 -18.25 16.76 -18.55
C LEU A 679 -17.82 15.38 -18.07
N LEU A 680 -18.71 14.68 -17.36
CA LEU A 680 -18.42 13.36 -16.80
C LEU A 680 -18.98 12.27 -17.71
N LYS A 681 -18.29 11.12 -17.84
CA LYS A 681 -18.90 9.92 -18.42
C LYS A 681 -20.09 9.50 -17.55
N ALA A 682 -21.16 8.95 -18.11
CA ALA A 682 -22.34 8.53 -17.35
C ALA A 682 -21.96 7.76 -16.07
N LYS A 683 -21.16 6.69 -16.18
CA LYS A 683 -20.67 5.90 -15.04
C LYS A 683 -19.90 6.68 -13.97
N ASP A 684 -19.19 7.74 -14.35
CA ASP A 684 -18.38 8.56 -13.43
C ASP A 684 -19.25 9.62 -12.73
N PHE A 685 -20.30 10.10 -13.40
CA PHE A 685 -21.40 10.85 -12.77
C PHE A 685 -22.20 9.97 -11.81
N ASP A 686 -22.57 8.76 -12.21
CA ASP A 686 -23.38 7.85 -11.39
C ASP A 686 -22.59 7.35 -10.16
N LYS A 687 -21.26 7.21 -10.31
CA LYS A 687 -20.31 7.03 -9.20
C LYS A 687 -20.30 8.24 -8.25
N LEU A 688 -20.32 9.46 -8.77
CA LEU A 688 -20.39 10.68 -7.97
C LEU A 688 -21.72 10.78 -7.20
N ALA A 689 -22.84 10.50 -7.85
CA ALA A 689 -24.17 10.51 -7.23
C ALA A 689 -24.30 9.46 -6.11
N LYS A 690 -23.70 8.26 -6.27
CA LYS A 690 -23.62 7.25 -5.19
C LYS A 690 -22.77 7.72 -4.00
N MET A 691 -21.76 8.57 -4.22
CA MET A 691 -20.97 9.17 -3.14
C MET A 691 -21.69 10.32 -2.44
N GLU A 692 -22.51 11.09 -3.16
CA GLU A 692 -23.29 12.23 -2.65
C GLU A 692 -24.75 11.82 -2.35
N HIS A 693 -25.02 10.60 -1.88
CA HIS A 693 -26.37 10.01 -1.82
C HIS A 693 -27.37 10.70 -0.86
N GLU A 694 -26.93 11.56 0.06
CA GLU A 694 -27.81 12.46 0.83
C GLU A 694 -28.29 13.68 -0.02
N TYR A 695 -27.79 13.86 -1.25
CA TYR A 695 -28.20 14.89 -2.20
C TYR A 695 -29.02 14.32 -3.37
N GLY A 696 -30.02 15.07 -3.83
CA GLY A 696 -30.69 14.84 -5.12
C GLY A 696 -29.99 15.61 -6.26
N THR A 697 -30.36 15.33 -7.50
CA THR A 697 -29.83 16.04 -8.69
C THR A 697 -30.92 16.88 -9.35
N ARG A 698 -30.58 18.10 -9.79
CA ARG A 698 -31.47 18.98 -10.57
C ARG A 698 -30.70 19.55 -11.76
N GLU A 699 -31.37 19.67 -12.92
CA GLU A 699 -30.82 20.41 -14.05
C GLU A 699 -30.83 21.92 -13.79
N VAL A 700 -29.71 22.56 -14.08
CA VAL A 700 -29.46 23.99 -13.93
C VAL A 700 -28.74 24.51 -15.17
N LEU A 701 -29.00 25.76 -15.55
CA LEU A 701 -28.28 26.42 -16.65
C LEU A 701 -27.10 27.21 -16.08
N VAL A 702 -25.88 26.83 -16.46
CA VAL A 702 -24.64 27.44 -15.95
C VAL A 702 -24.02 28.30 -17.04
N GLU A 703 -23.60 29.51 -16.68
CA GLU A 703 -22.89 30.44 -17.55
C GLU A 703 -21.38 30.27 -17.31
N THR A 704 -20.63 29.77 -18.30
CA THR A 704 -19.17 29.71 -18.23
C THR A 704 -18.55 31.10 -18.33
N TYR A 705 -17.34 31.28 -17.81
CA TYR A 705 -16.67 32.59 -17.84
C TYR A 705 -16.25 33.03 -19.27
N ASP A 706 -16.33 32.15 -20.26
CA ASP A 706 -16.19 32.47 -21.69
C ASP A 706 -17.53 32.72 -22.40
N GLY A 707 -18.63 32.88 -21.65
CA GLY A 707 -19.92 33.36 -22.15
C GLY A 707 -20.85 32.28 -22.73
N ARG A 708 -20.56 30.99 -22.54
CA ARG A 708 -21.42 29.89 -22.99
C ARG A 708 -22.43 29.52 -21.90
N SER A 709 -23.69 29.36 -22.27
CA SER A 709 -24.72 28.80 -21.39
C SER A 709 -24.86 27.31 -21.64
N ILE A 710 -24.60 26.47 -20.62
CA ILE A 710 -24.59 25.01 -20.75
C ILE A 710 -25.51 24.39 -19.68
N PRO A 711 -26.49 23.54 -20.06
CA PRO A 711 -27.30 22.82 -19.09
C PRO A 711 -26.47 21.72 -18.41
N ALA A 712 -26.54 21.64 -17.10
CA ALA A 712 -25.79 20.69 -16.29
C ALA A 712 -26.60 20.21 -15.08
N LEU A 713 -26.29 19.03 -14.57
CA LEU A 713 -26.83 18.53 -13.31
C LEU A 713 -26.06 19.15 -12.13
N ALA A 714 -26.75 19.67 -11.13
CA ALA A 714 -26.19 20.08 -9.85
C ALA A 714 -26.79 19.25 -8.70
N PHE A 715 -26.01 19.01 -7.65
CA PHE A 715 -26.53 18.41 -6.43
C PHE A 715 -27.30 19.43 -5.60
N ILE A 716 -28.46 19.05 -5.06
CA ILE A 716 -29.30 19.88 -4.20
C ILE A 716 -29.78 19.02 -3.04
N THR A 717 -29.78 19.57 -1.84
CA THR A 717 -30.25 18.89 -0.63
C THR A 717 -31.77 18.67 -0.71
N PRO A 718 -32.25 17.42 -0.72
CA PRO A 718 -33.68 17.12 -0.67
C PRO A 718 -34.31 17.64 0.62
N PRO A 719 -35.62 17.97 0.65
CA PRO A 719 -36.28 18.53 1.82
C PRO A 719 -36.05 17.74 3.12
N GLN A 720 -36.00 16.41 3.05
CA GLN A 720 -35.80 15.54 4.22
C GLN A 720 -34.36 15.51 4.78
N PHE A 721 -33.38 16.08 4.06
CA PHE A 721 -31.99 16.24 4.53
C PHE A 721 -31.61 17.72 4.76
N LYS A 722 -32.56 18.63 4.55
CA LYS A 722 -32.40 20.08 4.67
C LYS A 722 -32.63 20.52 6.12
N LEU A 723 -31.64 21.18 6.70
CA LEU A 723 -31.76 21.80 8.02
C LEU A 723 -32.64 23.06 7.95
N SER A 724 -33.39 23.33 9.01
CA SER A 724 -34.23 24.53 9.16
C SER A 724 -33.43 25.84 9.22
N ALA A 725 -32.14 25.77 9.57
CA ALA A 725 -31.19 26.88 9.55
C ALA A 725 -29.85 26.42 8.92
N SER A 726 -29.04 27.37 8.42
CA SER A 726 -27.67 27.04 7.99
C SER A 726 -26.76 26.84 9.20
N LEU A 727 -25.99 25.76 9.19
CA LEU A 727 -24.98 25.46 10.20
C LEU A 727 -23.61 25.98 9.73
N ALA A 728 -22.83 26.58 10.63
CA ALA A 728 -21.51 27.10 10.28
C ALA A 728 -20.57 25.95 9.82
N PRO A 729 -19.99 26.01 8.60
CA PRO A 729 -19.12 24.97 8.09
C PRO A 729 -17.78 24.90 8.85
N THR A 730 -17.25 23.69 9.03
CA THR A 730 -15.94 23.52 9.72
C THR A 730 -14.79 24.20 8.95
N PRO A 731 -13.74 24.72 9.63
CA PRO A 731 -12.58 25.32 8.98
C PRO A 731 -11.92 24.43 7.93
N ARG A 732 -11.86 23.11 8.18
CA ARG A 732 -11.34 22.11 7.23
C ARG A 732 -12.20 21.99 5.96
N TYR A 733 -13.52 22.10 6.08
CA TYR A 733 -14.43 22.06 4.93
C TYR A 733 -14.32 23.36 4.11
N LEU A 734 -14.36 24.53 4.75
CA LEU A 734 -14.14 25.82 4.07
C LEU A 734 -12.78 25.87 3.37
N LYS A 735 -11.71 25.34 3.98
CA LYS A 735 -10.39 25.27 3.35
C LYS A 735 -10.44 24.49 2.03
N LEU A 736 -11.15 23.37 1.96
CA LEU A 736 -11.29 22.61 0.70
C LEU A 736 -12.01 23.43 -0.39
N ILE A 737 -13.02 24.23 -0.05
CA ILE A 737 -13.68 25.13 -1.00
C ILE A 737 -12.68 26.19 -1.47
N ARG A 738 -12.03 26.91 -0.55
CA ARG A 738 -11.08 28.00 -0.82
C ARG A 738 -9.89 27.51 -1.67
N ASP A 739 -9.23 26.42 -1.25
CA ASP A 739 -8.15 25.75 -2.00
C ASP A 739 -8.60 25.36 -3.43
N GLY A 740 -9.86 24.91 -3.58
CA GLY A 740 -10.43 24.57 -4.88
C GLY A 740 -10.66 25.81 -5.74
N CYS A 741 -11.22 26.87 -5.17
CA CYS A 741 -11.45 28.13 -5.85
C CYS A 741 -10.15 28.78 -6.34
N ASP A 742 -9.08 28.71 -5.55
CA ASP A 742 -7.75 29.18 -5.96
C ASP A 742 -7.14 28.29 -7.04
N SER A 743 -7.25 26.95 -6.91
CA SER A 743 -6.74 25.99 -7.90
C SER A 743 -7.41 26.13 -9.28
N MET A 744 -8.68 26.54 -9.30
CA MET A 744 -9.50 26.66 -10.52
C MET A 744 -9.65 28.09 -11.04
N GLY A 745 -9.03 29.09 -10.40
CA GLY A 745 -9.11 30.48 -10.86
C GLY A 745 -10.52 31.08 -10.77
N ILE A 746 -11.31 30.67 -9.77
CA ILE A 746 -12.65 31.22 -9.49
C ILE A 746 -12.56 32.73 -9.24
N ASP A 747 -13.67 33.43 -9.45
CA ASP A 747 -13.75 34.89 -9.39
C ASP A 747 -13.19 35.45 -8.06
N PRO A 748 -12.38 36.54 -8.09
CA PRO A 748 -11.80 37.12 -6.88
C PRO A 748 -12.81 37.65 -5.85
N ALA A 749 -13.94 38.20 -6.28
CA ALA A 749 -14.97 38.68 -5.36
C ALA A 749 -15.71 37.51 -4.69
N TYR A 750 -16.03 36.46 -5.45
CA TYR A 750 -16.59 35.22 -4.88
C TYR A 750 -15.63 34.56 -3.86
N ARG A 751 -14.32 34.53 -4.17
CA ARG A 751 -13.30 34.07 -3.21
C ARG A 751 -13.17 34.95 -1.98
N SER A 752 -13.32 36.27 -2.13
CA SER A 752 -13.27 37.21 -1.01
C SER A 752 -14.49 37.05 -0.09
N TRP A 753 -15.69 36.87 -0.66
CA TRP A 753 -16.89 36.49 0.10
C TRP A 753 -16.72 35.15 0.84
N LEU A 754 -16.13 34.14 0.20
CA LEU A 754 -15.83 32.87 0.88
C LEU A 754 -14.88 33.01 2.08
N GLN A 755 -14.17 34.13 2.26
CA GLN A 755 -13.38 34.42 3.47
C GLN A 755 -14.22 34.96 4.63
N THR A 756 -15.35 35.65 4.37
CA THR A 756 -16.22 36.21 5.41
C THR A 756 -17.23 35.20 5.98
N VAL A 757 -17.42 34.06 5.31
CA VAL A 757 -18.20 32.93 5.82
C VAL A 757 -17.60 32.41 7.14
N SER A 758 -18.40 32.41 8.20
CA SER A 758 -18.02 31.99 9.55
C SER A 758 -17.79 30.48 9.67
N SER A 759 -17.04 30.06 10.69
CA SER A 759 -16.65 28.66 10.88
C SER A 759 -16.44 28.31 12.36
N THR A 760 -16.86 27.12 12.77
CA THR A 760 -16.76 26.62 14.14
C THR A 760 -15.50 25.75 14.37
N PRO A 761 -14.65 26.07 15.37
CA PRO A 761 -13.60 25.15 15.83
C PRO A 761 -14.18 23.81 16.28
N SER A 762 -13.46 22.71 16.06
CA SER A 762 -14.04 21.36 16.15
C SER A 762 -13.67 20.59 17.42
N GLU A 763 -14.39 20.86 18.49
CA GLU A 763 -14.81 19.79 19.40
C GLU A 763 -16.14 19.22 18.88
N ARG A 764 -16.41 17.93 19.08
CA ARG A 764 -17.56 17.23 18.44
C ARG A 764 -18.45 16.56 19.49
N GLY A 765 -19.35 17.34 20.09
CA GLY A 765 -20.40 16.84 20.98
C GLY A 765 -21.50 16.06 20.25
N SER A 766 -22.32 15.37 21.04
CA SER A 766 -23.47 14.56 20.60
C SER A 766 -24.57 15.38 19.90
N GLU A 767 -24.70 16.67 20.24
CA GLU A 767 -25.68 17.61 19.67
C GLU A 767 -25.62 17.68 18.13
N TYR A 768 -24.44 17.45 17.54
CA TYR A 768 -24.22 17.41 16.09
C TYR A 768 -25.01 16.30 15.37
N TYR A 769 -25.56 15.34 16.12
CA TYR A 769 -26.44 14.27 15.64
C TYR A 769 -27.88 14.38 16.18
N ALA A 770 -28.15 15.31 17.10
CA ALA A 770 -29.39 15.38 17.88
C ALA A 770 -30.34 16.49 17.39
N VAL A 771 -30.72 16.47 16.11
CA VAL A 771 -31.84 17.28 15.59
C VAL A 771 -33.03 16.35 15.31
N GLN A 772 -33.87 16.14 16.33
CA GLN A 772 -35.17 15.52 16.16
C GLN A 772 -36.14 16.52 15.51
N GLY A 773 -36.29 16.42 14.18
CA GLY A 773 -37.41 17.03 13.47
C GLY A 773 -38.71 16.31 13.81
N SER A 774 -39.74 17.06 14.19
CA SER A 774 -41.02 16.58 14.71
C SER A 774 -41.80 15.65 13.77
N ALA A 775 -42.70 14.84 14.35
CA ALA A 775 -43.38 13.77 13.65
C ALA A 775 -44.35 14.25 12.55
N GLY A 776 -44.11 13.77 11.32
CA GLY A 776 -45.10 13.73 10.24
C GLY A 776 -45.41 12.26 9.90
N GLN A 777 -46.69 11.89 9.86
CA GLN A 777 -47.10 10.50 9.66
C GLN A 777 -46.64 9.95 8.30
N LYS A 778 -46.01 8.77 8.29
CA LYS A 778 -45.69 8.03 7.07
C LYS A 778 -46.96 7.45 6.44
N LEU A 779 -47.63 8.24 5.60
CA LEU A 779 -48.51 7.68 4.58
C LEU A 779 -47.67 6.76 3.67
N LYS A 780 -48.06 5.48 3.61
CA LYS A 780 -47.36 4.48 2.79
C LYS A 780 -47.41 4.88 1.32
N LYS A 781 -46.25 4.98 0.67
CA LYS A 781 -46.12 4.75 -0.77
C LYS A 781 -45.11 3.64 -0.99
N GLN A 782 -45.49 2.66 -1.80
CA GLN A 782 -44.79 1.38 -1.90
C GLN A 782 -43.42 1.53 -2.56
N GLN A 783 -42.51 0.63 -2.19
CA GLN A 783 -41.29 0.39 -2.95
C GLN A 783 -41.65 -0.30 -4.28
N SER A 784 -40.96 0.06 -5.35
CA SER A 784 -40.58 -0.88 -6.41
C SER A 784 -39.07 -1.10 -6.23
N GLU A 785 -38.67 -2.04 -5.37
CA GLU A 785 -38.41 -3.43 -5.79
C GLU A 785 -37.43 -3.51 -6.97
N GLY A 786 -36.16 -3.36 -6.66
CA GLY A 786 -35.17 -4.32 -7.17
C GLY A 786 -35.03 -5.42 -6.13
N ASP A 787 -35.19 -6.68 -6.52
CA ASP A 787 -35.11 -7.84 -5.62
C ASP A 787 -33.65 -8.00 -5.10
N PRO A 788 -33.44 -8.51 -3.88
CA PRO A 788 -32.12 -8.55 -3.25
C PRO A 788 -31.26 -9.71 -3.78
N GLU A 789 -29.99 -9.74 -3.35
CA GLU A 789 -29.24 -10.99 -3.38
C GLU A 789 -29.96 -12.07 -2.56
N LEU A 790 -29.99 -13.29 -3.10
CA LEU A 790 -30.41 -14.48 -2.37
C LEU A 790 -29.47 -14.69 -1.17
N LEU A 791 -30.03 -15.11 -0.04
CA LEU A 791 -29.26 -15.52 1.12
C LEU A 791 -28.81 -16.98 1.02
N HIS A 792 -29.36 -17.73 0.05
CA HIS A 792 -29.07 -19.14 -0.25
C HIS A 792 -29.38 -20.09 0.90
N LEU A 793 -30.40 -19.80 1.70
CA LEU A 793 -30.63 -20.48 2.99
C LEU A 793 -30.82 -21.99 2.88
N ALA A 794 -31.36 -22.52 1.77
CA ALA A 794 -31.43 -23.96 1.54
C ALA A 794 -30.04 -24.62 1.44
N ALA A 795 -29.07 -23.95 0.80
CA ALA A 795 -27.68 -24.43 0.74
C ALA A 795 -27.00 -24.32 2.11
N VAL A 796 -27.21 -23.21 2.83
CA VAL A 796 -26.68 -23.00 4.18
C VAL A 796 -27.27 -24.02 5.18
N ALA A 797 -28.56 -24.37 5.07
CA ALA A 797 -29.21 -25.39 5.88
C ALA A 797 -28.68 -26.80 5.59
N SER A 798 -28.48 -27.15 4.31
CA SER A 798 -27.82 -28.41 3.92
C SER A 798 -26.35 -28.51 4.38
N PHE A 799 -25.76 -27.38 4.74
CA PHE A 799 -24.39 -27.26 5.25
C PHE A 799 -24.29 -27.28 6.78
N ALA A 800 -25.42 -27.26 7.51
CA ALA A 800 -25.43 -27.39 8.97
C ALA A 800 -24.85 -28.73 9.46
N VAL A 801 -24.67 -28.86 10.78
CA VAL A 801 -24.44 -30.15 11.45
C VAL A 801 -25.80 -30.82 11.72
N ALA A 802 -25.86 -32.15 11.72
CA ALA A 802 -27.08 -32.89 12.05
C ALA A 802 -27.25 -33.00 13.58
N GLY A 803 -28.26 -33.76 14.05
CA GLY A 803 -28.62 -33.81 15.47
C GLY A 803 -29.16 -32.46 15.99
N ASP A 804 -29.63 -32.36 17.22
CA ASP A 804 -30.39 -31.18 17.66
C ASP A 804 -29.63 -30.13 18.48
N THR A 805 -28.32 -30.32 18.69
CA THR A 805 -27.47 -29.32 19.34
C THR A 805 -27.21 -28.12 18.41
N PRO A 806 -27.62 -26.89 18.79
CA PRO A 806 -27.23 -25.68 18.05
C PRO A 806 -25.79 -25.29 18.39
N LEU A 807 -25.02 -24.81 17.40
CA LEU A 807 -23.64 -24.35 17.60
C LEU A 807 -23.59 -23.00 18.33
N VAL A 808 -22.53 -22.79 19.12
CA VAL A 808 -22.17 -21.50 19.72
C VAL A 808 -20.92 -20.96 19.02
N ASP A 809 -21.01 -19.77 18.41
CA ASP A 809 -19.82 -19.05 17.92
C ASP A 809 -19.26 -18.18 19.04
N ILE A 810 -18.14 -18.61 19.66
CA ILE A 810 -17.59 -17.92 20.84
C ILE A 810 -16.86 -16.60 20.51
N GLY A 811 -16.72 -16.21 19.24
CA GLY A 811 -15.96 -15.01 18.87
C GLY A 811 -16.32 -14.44 17.50
N ALA A 812 -17.19 -13.41 17.48
CA ALA A 812 -17.66 -12.77 16.25
C ALA A 812 -17.56 -11.22 16.30
N ASN A 813 -16.73 -10.63 15.44
CA ASN A 813 -16.43 -9.19 15.41
C ASN A 813 -17.50 -8.34 14.67
N LEU A 814 -18.79 -8.60 14.88
CA LEU A 814 -19.90 -8.07 14.06
C LEU A 814 -20.22 -6.57 14.28
N GLY A 815 -19.60 -5.91 15.26
CA GLY A 815 -19.87 -4.51 15.65
C GLY A 815 -19.57 -3.42 14.60
N LYS A 816 -19.25 -3.80 13.35
CA LYS A 816 -19.03 -2.92 12.20
C LYS A 816 -19.98 -3.17 11.02
N CYS A 817 -20.82 -4.22 11.07
CA CYS A 817 -21.79 -4.51 10.03
C CYS A 817 -22.92 -3.47 10.02
N SER A 818 -23.42 -3.10 8.83
CA SER A 818 -24.67 -2.34 8.72
C SER A 818 -25.88 -3.22 9.08
N ALA A 819 -27.01 -2.60 9.43
CA ALA A 819 -28.20 -3.35 9.84
C ALA A 819 -28.71 -4.37 8.78
N PRO A 820 -28.70 -4.10 7.46
CA PRO A 820 -29.04 -5.10 6.45
C PRO A 820 -28.01 -6.25 6.35
N GLU A 821 -26.71 -5.96 6.48
CA GLU A 821 -25.66 -6.99 6.48
C GLU A 821 -25.78 -7.90 7.71
N LEU A 822 -26.02 -7.31 8.89
CA LEU A 822 -26.24 -8.04 10.13
C LEU A 822 -27.50 -8.90 10.06
N ALA A 823 -28.61 -8.38 9.52
CA ALA A 823 -29.84 -9.16 9.30
C ALA A 823 -29.59 -10.37 8.39
N ALA A 824 -28.87 -10.19 7.28
CA ALA A 824 -28.51 -11.27 6.37
C ALA A 824 -27.58 -12.31 7.02
N GLN A 825 -26.59 -11.87 7.83
CA GLN A 825 -25.64 -12.73 8.52
C GLN A 825 -26.29 -13.56 9.64
N LEU A 826 -27.14 -12.95 10.47
CA LEU A 826 -27.86 -13.65 11.54
C LEU A 826 -28.84 -14.68 10.97
N VAL A 827 -29.51 -14.38 9.85
CA VAL A 827 -30.40 -15.34 9.18
C VAL A 827 -29.63 -16.51 8.54
N ARG A 828 -28.47 -16.27 7.92
CA ARG A 828 -27.58 -17.36 7.49
C ARG A 828 -27.03 -18.16 8.68
N ALA A 829 -26.75 -17.52 9.81
CA ALA A 829 -26.28 -18.19 11.02
C ALA A 829 -27.35 -19.15 11.59
N SER A 830 -28.62 -18.73 11.66
CA SER A 830 -29.74 -19.60 11.99
C SER A 830 -29.90 -20.77 11.02
N ALA A 831 -29.75 -20.53 9.71
CA ALA A 831 -29.79 -21.59 8.70
C ALA A 831 -28.67 -22.63 8.93
N ALA A 832 -27.46 -22.18 9.30
CA ALA A 832 -26.34 -23.03 9.67
C ALA A 832 -26.46 -23.67 11.08
N ARG A 833 -27.61 -23.48 11.76
CA ARG A 833 -27.92 -23.94 13.12
C ARG A 833 -26.97 -23.40 14.21
N VAL A 834 -26.48 -22.18 14.04
CA VAL A 834 -25.83 -21.41 15.12
C VAL A 834 -26.93 -20.82 16.02
N GLY A 835 -26.97 -21.22 17.28
CA GLY A 835 -27.97 -20.76 18.26
C GLY A 835 -27.51 -19.57 19.09
N HIS A 836 -26.20 -19.42 19.29
CA HIS A 836 -25.61 -18.32 20.05
C HIS A 836 -24.40 -17.73 19.32
N VAL A 837 -24.23 -16.41 19.41
CA VAL A 837 -23.08 -15.68 18.85
C VAL A 837 -22.57 -14.71 19.91
N ILE A 838 -21.30 -14.85 20.30
CA ILE A 838 -20.64 -14.00 21.28
C ILE A 838 -19.90 -12.86 20.55
N LEU A 839 -20.34 -11.62 20.79
CA LEU A 839 -19.79 -10.42 20.19
C LEU A 839 -18.53 -9.96 20.94
N THR A 840 -17.42 -9.79 20.23
CA THR A 840 -16.11 -9.46 20.83
C THR A 840 -15.97 -7.98 21.24
N GLY A 841 -15.81 -7.76 22.55
CA GLY A 841 -15.60 -6.44 23.16
C GLY A 841 -14.15 -5.96 23.11
N CYS A 842 -13.57 -5.76 21.92
CA CYS A 842 -12.16 -5.37 21.78
C CYS A 842 -11.78 -3.97 22.36
N SER A 843 -12.75 -3.19 22.85
CA SER A 843 -12.58 -1.82 23.35
C SER A 843 -13.82 -1.34 24.12
N ILE A 844 -13.71 -0.26 24.91
CA ILE A 844 -14.86 0.42 25.55
C ILE A 844 -15.96 0.76 24.55
N LYS A 845 -15.60 1.18 23.32
CA LYS A 845 -16.58 1.54 22.30
C LYS A 845 -17.27 0.30 21.71
N SER A 846 -16.50 -0.70 21.27
CA SER A 846 -17.07 -1.92 20.67
C SER A 846 -17.89 -2.72 21.69
N SER A 847 -17.51 -2.72 22.97
CA SER A 847 -18.31 -3.32 24.06
C SER A 847 -19.66 -2.60 24.24
N LYS A 848 -19.68 -1.25 24.15
CA LYS A 848 -20.94 -0.45 24.13
C LYS A 848 -21.76 -0.68 22.87
N ASP A 849 -21.11 -0.85 21.71
CA ASP A 849 -21.79 -1.19 20.45
C ASP A 849 -22.39 -2.61 20.51
N ALA A 850 -21.70 -3.58 21.11
CA ALA A 850 -22.16 -4.96 21.28
C ALA A 850 -23.31 -5.09 22.30
N LYS A 851 -23.25 -4.38 23.44
CA LYS A 851 -24.38 -4.26 24.38
C LYS A 851 -25.66 -3.81 23.68
N ARG A 852 -25.57 -2.70 22.91
CA ARG A 852 -26.69 -2.19 22.12
C ARG A 852 -27.17 -3.19 21.07
N MET A 853 -26.26 -3.96 20.45
CA MET A 853 -26.67 -5.01 19.51
C MET A 853 -27.51 -6.10 20.20
N CYS A 854 -27.15 -6.53 21.41
CA CYS A 854 -27.95 -7.48 22.18
C CYS A 854 -29.34 -6.91 22.54
N GLU A 855 -29.39 -5.65 23.00
CA GLU A 855 -30.63 -4.91 23.28
C GLU A 855 -31.53 -4.73 22.04
N GLU A 856 -30.96 -4.72 20.84
CA GLU A 856 -31.64 -4.41 19.58
C GLU A 856 -32.03 -5.63 18.73
N TRP A 857 -31.30 -6.74 18.84
CA TRP A 857 -31.37 -7.88 17.90
C TRP A 857 -31.69 -9.24 18.56
N ASN A 858 -31.85 -9.30 19.88
CA ASN A 858 -32.32 -10.51 20.55
C ASN A 858 -33.86 -10.64 20.51
N GLY A 859 -34.34 -11.89 20.58
CA GLY A 859 -35.76 -12.24 20.68
C GLY A 859 -36.61 -11.82 19.46
N GLU A 860 -37.93 -11.75 19.66
CA GLU A 860 -38.90 -11.40 18.61
C GLU A 860 -38.63 -10.03 17.98
N LYS A 861 -38.20 -9.05 18.79
CA LYS A 861 -37.77 -7.72 18.36
C LYS A 861 -36.67 -7.82 17.29
N GLY A 862 -35.69 -8.70 17.49
CA GLY A 862 -34.62 -8.98 16.53
C GLY A 862 -35.12 -9.60 15.24
N VAL A 863 -36.01 -10.59 15.32
CA VAL A 863 -36.64 -11.24 14.16
C VAL A 863 -37.43 -10.22 13.33
N GLN A 864 -38.30 -9.43 13.97
CA GLN A 864 -39.06 -8.35 13.32
C GLN A 864 -38.13 -7.31 12.68
N LYS A 865 -37.03 -6.96 13.36
CA LYS A 865 -36.03 -6.02 12.84
C LYS A 865 -35.30 -6.58 11.62
N ALA A 866 -34.86 -7.84 11.63
CA ALA A 866 -34.25 -8.48 10.47
C ALA A 866 -35.23 -8.54 9.28
N LEU A 867 -36.48 -8.96 9.51
CA LEU A 867 -37.55 -8.96 8.51
C LEU A 867 -37.82 -7.58 7.88
N SER A 868 -37.52 -6.48 8.59
CA SER A 868 -37.65 -5.11 8.06
C SER A 868 -36.53 -4.69 7.10
N TYR A 869 -35.40 -5.40 7.09
CA TYR A 869 -34.26 -5.15 6.19
C TYR A 869 -34.15 -6.15 5.04
N LEU A 870 -34.83 -7.30 5.10
CA LEU A 870 -34.80 -8.32 4.06
C LEU A 870 -35.79 -8.01 2.91
N GLY A 871 -35.36 -8.24 1.66
CA GLY A 871 -36.22 -8.13 0.48
C GLY A 871 -37.23 -9.27 0.36
N VAL A 872 -37.99 -9.33 -0.74
CA VAL A 872 -39.05 -10.34 -0.90
C VAL A 872 -38.47 -11.74 -1.12
N ALA A 873 -37.50 -11.91 -2.02
CA ALA A 873 -36.84 -13.21 -2.21
C ALA A 873 -36.21 -13.76 -0.91
N SER A 874 -35.44 -12.95 -0.19
CA SER A 874 -34.78 -13.35 1.07
C SER A 874 -35.76 -13.77 2.18
N ARG A 875 -36.97 -13.19 2.22
CA ARG A 875 -38.02 -13.59 3.16
C ARG A 875 -38.69 -14.90 2.75
N LYS A 876 -38.93 -15.12 1.46
CA LYS A 876 -39.39 -16.44 0.96
C LYS A 876 -38.39 -17.55 1.27
N GLU A 877 -37.08 -17.28 1.20
CA GLU A 877 -36.06 -18.23 1.66
C GLU A 877 -36.13 -18.49 3.16
N LEU A 878 -36.36 -17.47 4.00
CA LEU A 878 -36.51 -17.61 5.46
C LEU A 878 -37.71 -18.48 5.81
N ASP A 879 -38.86 -18.19 5.20
CA ASP A 879 -40.12 -18.90 5.40
C ASP A 879 -39.99 -20.37 4.96
N ALA A 880 -39.40 -20.61 3.78
CA ALA A 880 -39.16 -21.96 3.25
C ALA A 880 -38.10 -22.76 4.03
N ALA A 881 -37.16 -22.08 4.71
CA ALA A 881 -36.21 -22.71 5.62
C ALA A 881 -36.77 -22.90 7.05
N GLY A 882 -37.99 -22.43 7.34
CA GLY A 882 -38.63 -22.58 8.65
C GLY A 882 -37.97 -21.77 9.78
N ILE A 883 -37.20 -20.73 9.46
CA ILE A 883 -36.36 -20.02 10.44
C ILE A 883 -37.19 -18.99 11.22
N GLN A 884 -37.67 -19.42 12.39
CA GLN A 884 -38.49 -18.60 13.30
C GLN A 884 -37.69 -17.79 14.32
N ARG A 885 -36.38 -18.07 14.50
CA ARG A 885 -35.52 -17.42 15.50
C ARG A 885 -34.16 -17.05 14.90
N LEU A 886 -33.62 -15.90 15.32
CA LEU A 886 -32.22 -15.52 15.12
C LEU A 886 -31.34 -16.16 16.22
N PRO A 887 -30.00 -16.21 16.05
CA PRO A 887 -29.11 -16.59 17.14
C PRO A 887 -29.20 -15.56 18.27
N THR A 888 -29.18 -16.02 19.52
CA THR A 888 -29.11 -15.13 20.69
C THR A 888 -27.72 -14.50 20.74
N LEU A 889 -27.66 -13.18 20.81
CA LEU A 889 -26.43 -12.42 20.96
C LEU A 889 -26.11 -12.23 22.44
N ALA A 890 -24.89 -12.56 22.81
CA ALA A 890 -24.23 -12.11 24.03
C ALA A 890 -22.93 -11.37 23.64
N PHE A 891 -22.24 -10.77 24.60
CA PHE A 891 -21.00 -10.02 24.33
C PHE A 891 -19.97 -10.16 25.45
N THR A 892 -18.71 -9.90 25.10
CA THR A 892 -17.61 -9.72 26.06
C THR A 892 -17.36 -8.23 26.28
N ALA A 893 -16.90 -7.81 27.46
CA ALA A 893 -16.53 -6.41 27.75
C ALA A 893 -15.04 -6.26 28.10
N GLY A 894 -14.26 -5.56 27.27
CA GLY A 894 -12.82 -5.43 27.46
C GLY A 894 -12.13 -4.37 26.60
N VAL A 895 -10.80 -4.42 26.61
CA VAL A 895 -9.90 -3.68 25.72
C VAL A 895 -8.75 -4.60 25.29
N HIS A 896 -8.67 -4.84 23.99
CA HIS A 896 -7.68 -5.71 23.35
C HIS A 896 -6.27 -5.08 23.41
N PRO A 897 -5.17 -5.86 23.53
CA PRO A 897 -3.79 -5.36 23.56
C PRO A 897 -3.45 -4.31 22.49
N HIS A 898 -3.98 -4.41 21.27
CA HIS A 898 -3.76 -3.40 20.24
C HIS A 898 -4.25 -2.00 20.62
N ASP A 899 -5.31 -1.88 21.42
CA ASP A 899 -5.94 -0.62 21.82
C ASP A 899 -5.73 -0.30 23.32
N ALA A 900 -5.04 -1.14 24.09
CA ALA A 900 -4.71 -0.88 25.50
C ALA A 900 -4.02 0.47 25.77
N LYS A 901 -3.37 1.08 24.77
CA LYS A 901 -2.86 2.46 24.81
C LYS A 901 -3.92 3.57 24.94
N SER A 902 -5.21 3.27 24.74
CA SER A 902 -6.32 4.20 24.96
C SER A 902 -7.03 3.98 26.30
N CYS A 903 -6.51 3.10 27.15
CA CYS A 903 -7.01 2.93 28.51
C CYS A 903 -6.60 4.12 29.41
N ASP A 904 -7.47 4.41 30.36
CA ASP A 904 -7.39 5.53 31.30
C ASP A 904 -7.97 5.14 32.67
N GLY A 905 -7.99 6.08 33.63
CA GLY A 905 -8.55 5.84 34.96
C GLY A 905 -10.05 5.47 34.97
N ASN A 906 -10.79 5.73 33.89
CA ASN A 906 -12.22 5.42 33.76
C ASN A 906 -12.50 4.08 33.07
N THR A 907 -11.46 3.39 32.60
CA THR A 907 -11.60 2.21 31.76
C THR A 907 -12.18 1.03 32.56
N ILE A 908 -11.62 0.69 33.73
CA ILE A 908 -12.10 -0.44 34.56
C ILE A 908 -13.51 -0.18 35.10
N SER A 909 -13.82 1.04 35.56
CA SER A 909 -15.17 1.40 36.00
C SER A 909 -16.20 1.36 34.85
N THR A 910 -15.79 1.71 33.63
CA THR A 910 -16.66 1.56 32.44
C THR A 910 -16.86 0.10 32.05
N LEU A 911 -15.84 -0.76 32.17
CA LEU A 911 -15.98 -2.20 31.91
C LEU A 911 -16.90 -2.86 32.94
N ARG A 912 -16.77 -2.53 34.22
CA ARG A 912 -17.67 -2.98 35.30
C ARG A 912 -19.14 -2.66 35.00
N SER A 913 -19.45 -1.42 34.62
CA SER A 913 -20.83 -1.02 34.29
C SER A 913 -21.36 -1.63 32.97
N LEU A 914 -20.50 -2.23 32.15
CA LEU A 914 -20.92 -3.04 31.01
C LEU A 914 -21.17 -4.50 31.39
N ALA A 915 -20.37 -5.03 32.32
CA ALA A 915 -20.50 -6.38 32.89
C ALA A 915 -21.80 -6.57 33.71
N GLU A 916 -22.34 -5.50 34.29
CA GLU A 916 -23.67 -5.48 34.94
C GLU A 916 -24.85 -5.86 34.01
N HIS A 917 -24.65 -5.90 32.69
CA HIS A 917 -25.71 -6.24 31.74
C HIS A 917 -25.85 -7.77 31.57
N PRO A 918 -27.06 -8.36 31.62
CA PRO A 918 -27.24 -9.81 31.60
C PRO A 918 -26.83 -10.53 30.30
N SER A 919 -26.56 -9.79 29.22
CA SER A 919 -25.95 -10.35 28.00
C SER A 919 -24.43 -10.20 27.94
N CYS A 920 -23.78 -9.66 28.98
CA CYS A 920 -22.33 -9.61 29.09
C CYS A 920 -21.86 -10.89 29.81
N VAL A 921 -21.12 -11.74 29.11
CA VAL A 921 -20.81 -13.11 29.56
C VAL A 921 -19.33 -13.35 29.87
N ALA A 922 -18.45 -12.40 29.56
CA ALA A 922 -17.03 -12.47 29.92
C ALA A 922 -16.37 -11.09 29.93
N ILE A 923 -15.31 -10.94 30.73
CA ILE A 923 -14.36 -9.83 30.63
C ILE A 923 -13.34 -10.15 29.53
N GLY A 924 -13.14 -9.21 28.62
CA GLY A 924 -12.35 -9.35 27.40
C GLY A 924 -13.09 -8.84 26.16
N GLU A 925 -12.54 -8.90 24.96
CA GLU A 925 -11.24 -9.46 24.59
C GLU A 925 -10.08 -8.65 25.21
N CYS A 926 -9.21 -9.33 25.96
CA CYS A 926 -8.02 -8.73 26.61
C CYS A 926 -6.82 -9.68 26.52
N GLY A 927 -5.60 -9.26 26.86
CA GLY A 927 -4.41 -10.12 26.79
C GLY A 927 -3.21 -9.45 26.13
N LEU A 928 -2.44 -10.19 25.33
CA LEU A 928 -1.15 -9.74 24.77
C LEU A 928 -1.03 -10.06 23.26
N ASP A 929 -0.64 -9.05 22.46
CA ASP A 929 -0.27 -9.20 21.04
C ASP A 929 1.08 -8.55 20.75
N TYR A 930 2.09 -9.40 20.53
CA TYR A 930 3.45 -8.99 20.18
C TYR A 930 3.73 -9.14 18.67
N ASP A 931 2.76 -9.62 17.88
CA ASP A 931 2.84 -9.76 16.43
C ASP A 931 2.87 -8.41 15.68
N ARG A 932 2.17 -7.41 16.23
CA ARG A 932 2.12 -6.05 15.67
C ARG A 932 2.57 -4.97 16.64
N MET A 933 2.57 -5.25 17.94
CA MET A 933 3.03 -4.33 18.99
C MET A 933 2.45 -2.90 18.86
N PHE A 934 1.16 -2.80 18.51
CA PHE A 934 0.45 -1.51 18.32
C PHE A 934 0.27 -0.70 19.61
N THR A 935 0.50 -1.33 20.76
CA THR A 935 0.66 -0.74 22.09
C THR A 935 1.98 -1.27 22.66
N PRO A 936 2.80 -0.48 23.38
CA PRO A 936 4.04 -0.96 23.99
C PRO A 936 3.79 -2.13 24.96
N ARG A 937 4.69 -3.12 24.99
CA ARG A 937 4.60 -4.34 25.81
C ARG A 937 4.16 -4.06 27.25
N GLU A 938 4.84 -3.18 27.95
CA GLU A 938 4.55 -2.89 29.37
C GLU A 938 3.12 -2.35 29.60
N VAL A 939 2.58 -1.58 28.65
CA VAL A 939 1.20 -1.08 28.70
C VAL A 939 0.20 -2.22 28.41
N GLN A 940 0.53 -3.16 27.51
CA GLN A 940 -0.29 -4.37 27.36
C GLN A 940 -0.28 -5.22 28.65
N LEU A 941 0.88 -5.38 29.29
CA LEU A 941 1.04 -6.12 30.55
C LEU A 941 0.28 -5.46 31.72
N GLU A 942 0.28 -4.13 31.80
CA GLU A 942 -0.48 -3.36 32.80
C GLU A 942 -1.99 -3.57 32.64
N TRP A 943 -2.51 -3.35 31.42
CA TRP A 943 -3.95 -3.41 31.16
C TRP A 943 -4.49 -4.83 30.95
N CYS A 944 -3.63 -5.82 30.74
CA CYS A 944 -3.98 -7.23 30.90
C CYS A 944 -4.23 -7.55 32.38
N ARG A 945 -3.28 -7.25 33.28
CA ARG A 945 -3.46 -7.47 34.73
C ARG A 945 -4.74 -6.84 35.28
N LYS A 946 -4.97 -5.56 35.00
CA LYS A 946 -6.18 -4.84 35.44
C LYS A 946 -7.51 -5.42 34.94
N GLN A 947 -7.50 -6.16 33.83
CA GLN A 947 -8.69 -6.85 33.32
C GLN A 947 -8.84 -8.27 33.89
N VAL A 948 -7.73 -8.95 34.22
CA VAL A 948 -7.73 -10.19 35.02
C VAL A 948 -8.24 -9.90 36.44
N GLU A 949 -7.73 -8.84 37.07
CA GLU A 949 -8.17 -8.35 38.38
C GLU A 949 -9.69 -8.07 38.39
N LEU A 950 -10.21 -7.38 37.36
CA LEU A 950 -11.65 -7.13 37.21
C LEU A 950 -12.47 -8.42 37.02
N ALA A 951 -11.95 -9.40 36.28
CA ALA A 951 -12.63 -10.68 36.08
C ALA A 951 -12.73 -11.49 37.38
N ILE A 952 -11.67 -11.50 38.19
CA ILE A 952 -11.66 -12.09 39.54
C ILE A 952 -12.67 -11.38 40.44
N GLU A 953 -12.66 -10.05 40.47
CA GLU A 953 -13.53 -9.24 41.35
C GLU A 953 -15.03 -9.39 41.02
N LEU A 954 -15.36 -9.68 39.76
CA LEU A 954 -16.73 -9.92 39.29
C LEU A 954 -17.11 -11.40 39.20
N ASP A 955 -16.20 -12.31 39.56
CA ASP A 955 -16.32 -13.77 39.39
C ASP A 955 -16.68 -14.21 37.94
N MET A 956 -16.25 -13.42 36.94
CA MET A 956 -16.63 -13.58 35.55
C MET A 956 -15.61 -14.39 34.71
N PRO A 957 -16.07 -15.07 33.64
CA PRO A 957 -15.19 -15.66 32.65
C PRO A 957 -14.27 -14.63 31.98
N LEU A 958 -13.07 -15.07 31.61
CA LEU A 958 -12.01 -14.26 31.03
C LEU A 958 -11.71 -14.72 29.59
N PHE A 959 -11.95 -13.83 28.63
CA PHE A 959 -11.78 -14.08 27.20
C PHE A 959 -10.46 -13.47 26.70
N MET A 960 -9.45 -14.32 26.51
CA MET A 960 -8.05 -13.92 26.34
C MET A 960 -7.53 -14.06 24.92
N HIS A 961 -6.95 -12.99 24.37
CA HIS A 961 -6.11 -13.02 23.17
C HIS A 961 -4.64 -13.23 23.53
N GLU A 962 -4.01 -14.21 22.87
CA GLU A 962 -2.56 -14.44 22.91
C GLU A 962 -2.04 -14.51 21.47
N ARG A 963 -1.06 -13.66 21.12
CA ARG A 963 -0.37 -13.78 19.84
C ARG A 963 1.06 -13.25 19.85
N ASP A 964 2.02 -14.18 19.80
CA ASP A 964 3.44 -13.84 19.63
C ASP A 964 3.78 -13.46 18.17
N ARG A 965 4.97 -12.88 17.99
CA ARG A 965 5.57 -12.51 16.72
C ARG A 965 5.66 -13.68 15.76
N ASP A 966 4.95 -13.58 14.64
CA ASP A 966 5.06 -14.46 13.48
C ASP A 966 6.53 -14.74 13.14
N ALA A 967 6.91 -16.03 13.10
CA ALA A 967 8.27 -16.51 12.85
C ALA A 967 8.90 -15.96 11.55
N VAL A 968 8.09 -15.53 10.58
CA VAL A 968 8.56 -14.86 9.35
C VAL A 968 9.21 -13.50 9.68
N LYS A 969 8.74 -12.82 10.73
CA LYS A 969 9.16 -11.48 11.19
C LYS A 969 10.32 -11.51 12.20
N GLY A 970 10.57 -12.64 12.86
CA GLY A 970 11.64 -12.80 13.85
C GLY A 970 11.38 -13.97 14.80
N ALA A 971 12.28 -14.20 15.76
CA ALA A 971 12.03 -15.16 16.86
C ALA A 971 10.83 -14.71 17.74
N PRO A 972 10.21 -15.59 18.54
CA PRO A 972 9.21 -15.19 19.54
C PRO A 972 9.71 -14.04 20.45
N LEU A 973 8.79 -13.24 20.96
CA LEU A 973 9.02 -12.18 21.95
C LEU A 973 8.60 -12.60 23.37
N GLY A 974 7.86 -13.70 23.50
CA GLY A 974 7.50 -14.31 24.78
C GLY A 974 6.09 -13.98 25.27
N SER A 975 5.16 -13.52 24.42
CA SER A 975 3.80 -13.14 24.85
C SER A 975 3.07 -14.28 25.57
N ALA A 976 3.18 -15.51 25.09
CA ALA A 976 2.59 -16.67 25.76
C ALA A 976 3.18 -16.89 27.17
N GLY A 977 4.48 -16.66 27.37
CA GLY A 977 5.14 -16.78 28.67
C GLY A 977 4.81 -15.63 29.62
N ASP A 978 4.76 -14.41 29.10
CA ASP A 978 4.31 -13.22 29.83
C ASP A 978 2.83 -13.32 30.22
N LEU A 979 1.98 -13.86 29.34
CA LEU A 979 0.56 -14.08 29.61
C LEU A 979 0.41 -15.12 30.71
N ARG A 980 1.05 -16.29 30.57
CA ARG A 980 1.09 -17.32 31.61
C ARG A 980 1.58 -16.77 32.94
N LYS A 981 2.58 -15.90 32.96
CA LYS A 981 3.00 -15.23 34.21
C LYS A 981 1.84 -14.46 34.85
N ILE A 982 1.10 -13.66 34.09
CA ILE A 982 -0.04 -12.89 34.61
C ILE A 982 -1.15 -13.81 35.18
N ILE A 983 -1.51 -14.90 34.48
CA ILE A 983 -2.66 -15.76 34.84
C ILE A 983 -2.32 -17.00 35.69
N PHE A 984 -1.03 -17.31 35.87
CA PHE A 984 -0.55 -18.34 36.81
C PHE A 984 -0.18 -17.76 38.18
N GLU A 985 0.06 -16.44 38.26
CA GLU A 985 0.33 -15.70 39.51
C GLU A 985 -0.94 -15.02 40.06
N SER A 986 -2.08 -15.10 39.37
CA SER A 986 -3.36 -14.54 39.80
C SER A 986 -4.30 -15.61 40.39
N GLU A 987 -5.29 -15.17 41.18
CA GLU A 987 -6.26 -16.02 41.87
C GLU A 987 -7.50 -16.38 41.03
N ILE A 988 -7.41 -16.28 39.70
CA ILE A 988 -8.53 -16.61 38.79
C ILE A 988 -8.79 -18.12 38.77
N ASP A 989 -10.08 -18.51 38.83
CA ASP A 989 -10.49 -19.90 38.59
C ASP A 989 -10.05 -20.34 37.18
N PRO A 990 -9.18 -21.36 37.05
CA PRO A 990 -8.71 -21.82 35.75
C PRO A 990 -9.83 -22.26 34.79
N SER A 991 -10.95 -22.78 35.30
CA SER A 991 -12.09 -23.17 34.48
C SER A 991 -12.77 -21.99 33.79
N LYS A 992 -12.57 -20.77 34.32
CA LYS A 992 -13.09 -19.49 33.81
C LYS A 992 -12.13 -18.78 32.84
N VAL A 993 -11.01 -19.39 32.45
CA VAL A 993 -10.07 -18.81 31.47
C VAL A 993 -10.22 -19.47 30.09
N CYS A 994 -10.45 -18.68 29.04
CA CYS A 994 -10.47 -19.13 27.64
C CYS A 994 -9.38 -18.40 26.82
N ILE A 995 -8.51 -19.16 26.16
CA ILE A 995 -7.57 -18.64 25.17
C ILE A 995 -8.24 -18.65 23.78
N HIS A 996 -8.73 -17.49 23.35
CA HIS A 996 -9.41 -17.24 22.07
C HIS A 996 -8.46 -17.39 20.88
N CYS A 997 -8.99 -17.88 19.75
CA CYS A 997 -8.33 -17.92 18.44
C CYS A 997 -6.91 -18.53 18.52
N PHE A 998 -6.76 -19.65 19.23
CA PHE A 998 -5.46 -20.22 19.57
C PHE A 998 -4.67 -20.67 18.34
N THR A 999 -3.46 -20.10 18.19
CA THR A 999 -2.52 -20.42 17.10
C THR A 999 -1.13 -20.83 17.60
N GLY A 1000 -0.96 -21.03 18.92
CA GLY A 1000 0.32 -21.17 19.62
C GLY A 1000 1.05 -22.50 19.42
N SER A 1001 2.08 -22.75 20.25
CA SER A 1001 2.90 -23.96 20.17
C SER A 1001 2.37 -25.10 21.04
N ASP A 1002 2.88 -26.30 20.79
CA ASP A 1002 2.58 -27.51 21.58
C ASP A 1002 2.85 -27.32 23.08
N LYS A 1003 3.97 -26.66 23.40
CA LYS A 1003 4.37 -26.36 24.77
C LYS A 1003 3.34 -25.47 25.46
N ASP A 1004 2.89 -24.42 24.78
CA ASP A 1004 1.94 -23.46 25.35
C ASP A 1004 0.56 -24.10 25.53
N LEU A 1005 0.11 -24.89 24.54
CA LEU A 1005 -1.12 -25.69 24.61
C LEU A 1005 -1.12 -26.62 25.83
N LYS A 1006 -0.07 -27.44 25.98
CA LYS A 1006 0.08 -28.36 27.11
C LYS A 1006 0.12 -27.63 28.45
N GLU A 1007 0.81 -26.48 28.53
CA GLU A 1007 0.84 -25.67 29.75
C GLU A 1007 -0.55 -25.06 30.09
N TYR A 1008 -1.33 -24.60 29.11
CA TYR A 1008 -2.70 -24.09 29.35
C TYR A 1008 -3.67 -25.21 29.78
N ILE A 1009 -3.67 -26.36 29.09
CA ILE A 1009 -4.53 -27.50 29.44
C ILE A 1009 -4.16 -28.06 30.83
N SER A 1010 -2.87 -28.09 31.18
CA SER A 1010 -2.43 -28.58 32.50
C SER A 1010 -2.97 -27.75 33.69
N ARG A 1011 -3.46 -26.53 33.44
CA ARG A 1011 -4.17 -25.71 34.42
C ARG A 1011 -5.68 -25.88 34.40
N GLY A 1012 -6.26 -26.42 33.33
CA GLY A 1012 -7.70 -26.57 33.15
C GLY A 1012 -8.37 -25.55 32.21
N TYR A 1013 -7.59 -24.68 31.54
CA TYR A 1013 -8.12 -23.61 30.69
C TYR A 1013 -8.88 -24.15 29.47
N GLN A 1014 -9.82 -23.36 28.94
CA GLN A 1014 -10.48 -23.62 27.66
C GLN A 1014 -9.69 -23.02 26.48
N ILE A 1015 -9.78 -23.65 25.31
CA ILE A 1015 -9.08 -23.27 24.08
C ILE A 1015 -10.11 -23.01 22.98
N GLY A 1016 -10.11 -21.82 22.40
CA GLY A 1016 -10.94 -21.44 21.25
C GLY A 1016 -10.22 -21.71 19.92
N LEU A 1017 -10.84 -22.49 19.01
CA LEU A 1017 -10.32 -22.74 17.66
C LEU A 1017 -11.23 -22.19 16.56
N THR A 1018 -10.62 -21.45 15.64
CA THR A 1018 -11.29 -20.88 14.46
C THR A 1018 -11.21 -21.79 13.24
N GLY A 1019 -11.80 -21.33 12.13
CA GLY A 1019 -11.54 -21.83 10.78
C GLY A 1019 -10.05 -21.91 10.36
N PHE A 1020 -9.11 -21.39 11.16
CA PHE A 1020 -7.69 -21.69 11.04
C PHE A 1020 -7.36 -23.20 11.13
N ALA A 1021 -8.07 -23.97 11.96
CA ALA A 1021 -7.96 -25.43 11.98
C ALA A 1021 -8.38 -26.08 10.64
N ALA A 1022 -9.33 -25.44 9.95
CA ALA A 1022 -9.80 -25.79 8.61
C ALA A 1022 -8.93 -25.19 7.47
N MET A 1023 -7.71 -24.71 7.77
CA MET A 1023 -6.72 -24.28 6.76
C MET A 1023 -5.54 -25.26 6.70
N HIS A 1024 -5.60 -26.27 5.82
CA HIS A 1024 -4.67 -27.42 5.79
C HIS A 1024 -3.18 -27.04 5.82
N LYS A 1025 -2.80 -25.93 5.17
CA LYS A 1025 -1.40 -25.47 5.10
C LYS A 1025 -0.98 -24.50 6.21
N ARG A 1026 -1.92 -23.92 6.97
CA ARG A 1026 -1.64 -22.91 8.01
C ARG A 1026 -1.90 -23.43 9.43
N GLY A 1027 -3.01 -24.15 9.63
CA GLY A 1027 -3.35 -24.83 10.88
C GLY A 1027 -2.78 -26.24 11.01
N ALA A 1028 -1.77 -26.60 10.21
CA ALA A 1028 -1.19 -27.94 10.17
C ALA A 1028 -0.64 -28.43 11.52
N HIS A 1029 -0.20 -27.52 12.40
CA HIS A 1029 0.20 -27.85 13.78
C HIS A 1029 -1.01 -28.04 14.70
N ILE A 1030 -2.01 -27.15 14.63
CA ILE A 1030 -3.27 -27.28 15.39
C ILE A 1030 -3.94 -28.63 15.10
N ARG A 1031 -4.03 -29.02 13.83
CA ARG A 1031 -4.57 -30.33 13.43
C ARG A 1031 -3.79 -31.50 14.03
N ARG A 1032 -2.46 -31.44 14.08
CA ARG A 1032 -1.65 -32.49 14.74
C ARG A 1032 -1.94 -32.59 16.23
N PHE A 1033 -2.20 -31.49 16.92
CA PHE A 1033 -2.56 -31.52 18.35
C PHE A 1033 -3.92 -32.20 18.57
N LEU A 1034 -4.89 -31.96 17.69
CA LEU A 1034 -6.19 -32.65 17.69
C LEU A 1034 -6.04 -34.14 17.34
N GLU A 1035 -5.31 -34.46 16.26
CA GLU A 1035 -5.04 -35.82 15.78
C GLU A 1035 -4.21 -36.67 16.77
N ALA A 1036 -3.40 -36.04 17.62
CA ALA A 1036 -2.63 -36.68 18.70
C ALA A 1036 -3.37 -36.78 20.03
N GLY A 1037 -4.51 -36.08 20.20
CA GLY A 1037 -5.22 -35.98 21.47
C GLY A 1037 -4.57 -35.02 22.48
N ASP A 1038 -3.62 -34.19 22.07
CA ASP A 1038 -2.95 -33.19 22.93
C ASP A 1038 -3.92 -32.09 23.41
N LEU A 1039 -5.01 -31.83 22.66
CA LEU A 1039 -6.15 -31.01 23.09
C LEU A 1039 -7.40 -31.90 23.24
N PRO A 1040 -7.83 -32.24 24.48
CA PRO A 1040 -9.06 -32.98 24.71
C PRO A 1040 -10.32 -32.19 24.34
N LEU A 1041 -11.35 -32.89 23.84
CA LEU A 1041 -12.60 -32.25 23.38
C LEU A 1041 -13.37 -31.51 24.50
N HIS A 1042 -13.14 -31.82 25.77
CA HIS A 1042 -13.73 -31.11 26.92
C HIS A 1042 -12.97 -29.82 27.33
N HIS A 1043 -11.85 -29.51 26.66
CA HIS A 1043 -11.14 -28.22 26.74
C HIS A 1043 -11.30 -27.38 25.47
N LEU A 1044 -12.08 -27.85 24.49
CA LEU A 1044 -12.23 -27.21 23.19
C LEU A 1044 -13.57 -26.46 23.08
N MET A 1045 -13.49 -25.23 22.56
CA MET A 1045 -14.61 -24.45 22.05
C MET A 1045 -14.29 -23.97 20.62
N ILE A 1046 -15.31 -23.63 19.84
CA ILE A 1046 -15.15 -23.25 18.42
C ILE A 1046 -15.79 -21.90 18.11
N GLU A 1047 -15.25 -21.24 17.10
CA GLU A 1047 -15.52 -19.84 16.76
C GLU A 1047 -15.27 -19.57 15.28
N THR A 1048 -15.79 -18.46 14.75
CA THR A 1048 -15.41 -18.00 13.41
C THR A 1048 -14.27 -16.99 13.38
N ASP A 1049 -14.10 -16.15 14.41
CA ASP A 1049 -13.34 -14.90 14.34
C ASP A 1049 -13.75 -14.07 13.10
N CYS A 1050 -15.05 -14.11 12.74
CA CYS A 1050 -15.53 -13.37 11.58
C CYS A 1050 -15.32 -11.86 11.79
N PRO A 1051 -14.93 -11.09 10.76
CA PRO A 1051 -14.90 -11.43 9.34
C PRO A 1051 -13.60 -12.09 8.83
N VAL A 1052 -12.65 -12.46 9.70
CA VAL A 1052 -11.38 -13.12 9.33
C VAL A 1052 -11.44 -14.64 9.55
N MET A 1053 -10.30 -15.34 9.42
CA MET A 1053 -10.16 -16.80 9.58
C MET A 1053 -11.07 -17.72 8.72
N LEU A 1054 -11.58 -17.24 7.58
CA LEU A 1054 -12.37 -18.05 6.63
C LEU A 1054 -11.66 -19.39 6.26
N PRO A 1055 -12.31 -20.56 6.47
CA PRO A 1055 -11.80 -21.90 6.12
C PRO A 1055 -11.29 -22.08 4.68
N ASP A 1056 -10.50 -23.14 4.45
CA ASP A 1056 -10.20 -23.58 3.07
C ASP A 1056 -11.49 -24.06 2.38
N LYS A 1057 -11.58 -23.77 1.07
CA LYS A 1057 -12.81 -23.98 0.25
C LYS A 1057 -13.45 -25.36 0.38
N GLN A 1058 -12.67 -26.42 0.58
CA GLN A 1058 -13.18 -27.79 0.71
C GLN A 1058 -14.13 -28.00 1.91
N TYR A 1059 -14.10 -27.11 2.90
CA TYR A 1059 -15.01 -27.14 4.06
C TYR A 1059 -16.25 -26.24 3.89
N LEU A 1060 -16.43 -25.60 2.73
CA LEU A 1060 -17.49 -24.64 2.46
C LEU A 1060 -18.24 -25.02 1.16
N PRO A 1061 -19.57 -24.88 1.09
CA PRO A 1061 -20.29 -25.09 -0.16
C PRO A 1061 -20.06 -23.89 -1.10
N ASP A 1062 -20.00 -24.15 -2.42
CA ASP A 1062 -19.82 -23.09 -3.43
C ASP A 1062 -20.93 -22.02 -3.44
N SER A 1063 -22.06 -22.29 -2.78
CA SER A 1063 -23.29 -21.48 -2.75
C SER A 1063 -23.66 -20.89 -1.38
N LEU A 1064 -22.70 -20.70 -0.46
CA LEU A 1064 -22.97 -20.17 0.90
C LEU A 1064 -23.45 -18.69 0.96
N GLY A 1065 -23.52 -17.97 -0.17
CA GLY A 1065 -23.96 -16.56 -0.23
C GLY A 1065 -22.98 -15.52 0.35
N ILE A 1066 -21.82 -15.96 0.86
CA ILE A 1066 -20.78 -15.07 1.43
C ILE A 1066 -19.92 -14.41 0.34
N LYS A 1067 -19.42 -13.19 0.59
CA LYS A 1067 -18.70 -12.41 -0.43
C LYS A 1067 -17.17 -12.52 -0.34
N GLY A 1068 -16.58 -13.11 -1.37
CA GLY A 1068 -15.13 -13.03 -1.64
C GLY A 1068 -14.27 -13.82 -0.64
N ARG A 1069 -13.82 -13.16 0.43
CA ARG A 1069 -13.04 -13.78 1.52
C ARG A 1069 -13.50 -13.35 2.92
N THR A 1070 -14.66 -12.71 3.02
CA THR A 1070 -15.29 -12.35 4.30
C THR A 1070 -15.85 -13.61 4.96
N ASN A 1071 -15.41 -13.91 6.18
CA ASN A 1071 -16.00 -14.96 7.00
C ASN A 1071 -17.29 -14.46 7.68
N GLU A 1072 -18.18 -15.37 8.04
CA GLU A 1072 -19.46 -15.09 8.70
C GLU A 1072 -19.84 -16.24 9.65
N PRO A 1073 -20.67 -16.03 10.69
CA PRO A 1073 -21.03 -17.08 11.65
C PRO A 1073 -21.65 -18.35 11.02
N CYS A 1074 -22.26 -18.24 9.84
CA CYS A 1074 -22.75 -19.41 9.09
C CYS A 1074 -21.64 -20.39 8.64
N CYS A 1075 -20.37 -20.03 8.79
CA CYS A 1075 -19.22 -20.91 8.52
C CYS A 1075 -18.88 -21.83 9.71
N MET A 1076 -19.54 -21.71 10.88
CA MET A 1076 -19.31 -22.58 12.05
C MET A 1076 -19.31 -24.10 11.75
N PRO A 1077 -20.18 -24.65 10.88
CA PRO A 1077 -20.13 -26.07 10.51
C PRO A 1077 -18.82 -26.50 9.84
N ALA A 1078 -18.09 -25.61 9.15
CA ALA A 1078 -16.76 -25.92 8.60
C ALA A 1078 -15.74 -26.19 9.71
N VAL A 1079 -15.78 -25.37 10.77
CA VAL A 1079 -14.87 -25.47 11.91
C VAL A 1079 -15.15 -26.76 12.68
N CYS A 1080 -16.42 -27.03 12.97
CA CYS A 1080 -16.88 -28.27 13.59
C CYS A 1080 -16.46 -29.51 12.80
N ARG A 1081 -16.71 -29.53 11.47
CA ARG A 1081 -16.32 -30.66 10.59
C ARG A 1081 -14.81 -30.86 10.51
N ALA A 1082 -14.01 -29.80 10.44
CA ALA A 1082 -12.54 -29.90 10.42
C ALA A 1082 -11.96 -30.42 11.76
N VAL A 1083 -12.58 -30.08 12.89
CA VAL A 1083 -12.25 -30.65 14.20
C VAL A 1083 -12.65 -32.13 14.27
N ALA A 1084 -13.86 -32.49 13.83
CA ALA A 1084 -14.37 -33.86 13.83
C ALA A 1084 -13.51 -34.80 12.97
N GLU A 1085 -13.03 -34.33 11.82
CA GLU A 1085 -12.08 -35.05 10.95
C GLU A 1085 -10.77 -35.40 11.69
N CYS A 1086 -10.25 -34.50 12.52
CA CYS A 1086 -9.02 -34.72 13.30
C CYS A 1086 -9.24 -35.75 14.42
N PHE A 1087 -10.34 -35.64 15.17
CA PHE A 1087 -10.73 -36.60 16.22
C PHE A 1087 -11.25 -37.95 15.69
N ARG A 1088 -11.62 -38.02 14.39
CA ARG A 1088 -12.27 -39.17 13.74
C ARG A 1088 -13.62 -39.54 14.37
N VAL A 1089 -14.38 -38.54 14.80
CA VAL A 1089 -15.74 -38.67 15.35
C VAL A 1089 -16.77 -38.04 14.42
N ALA A 1090 -18.06 -38.26 14.70
CA ALA A 1090 -19.15 -37.57 14.02
C ALA A 1090 -19.13 -36.06 14.36
N PRO A 1091 -19.36 -35.15 13.39
CA PRO A 1091 -19.48 -33.71 13.66
C PRO A 1091 -20.53 -33.37 14.73
N GLU A 1092 -21.55 -34.20 14.87
CA GLU A 1092 -22.61 -34.13 15.88
C GLU A 1092 -22.04 -34.20 17.32
N GLU A 1093 -21.01 -35.01 17.55
CA GLU A 1093 -20.36 -35.17 18.86
C GLU A 1093 -19.44 -33.99 19.19
N VAL A 1094 -18.77 -33.42 18.18
CA VAL A 1094 -18.04 -32.15 18.35
C VAL A 1094 -19.02 -31.04 18.66
N ALA A 1095 -20.11 -30.91 17.89
CA ALA A 1095 -21.15 -29.92 18.11
C ALA A 1095 -21.75 -30.01 19.52
N ARG A 1096 -22.06 -31.24 19.99
CA ARG A 1096 -22.49 -31.53 21.36
C ARG A 1096 -21.47 -31.00 22.37
N GLN A 1097 -20.24 -31.51 22.32
CA GLN A 1097 -19.27 -31.25 23.39
C GLN A 1097 -18.77 -29.80 23.42
N THR A 1098 -18.52 -29.17 22.27
CA THR A 1098 -18.08 -27.77 22.24
C THR A 1098 -19.18 -26.80 22.66
N THR A 1099 -20.45 -27.13 22.39
CA THR A 1099 -21.61 -26.36 22.86
C THR A 1099 -21.80 -26.49 24.36
N GLU A 1100 -21.68 -27.69 24.92
CA GLU A 1100 -21.71 -27.90 26.37
C GLU A 1100 -20.58 -27.16 27.09
N ASN A 1101 -19.38 -27.14 26.51
CA ASN A 1101 -18.25 -26.38 27.06
C ASN A 1101 -18.55 -24.87 27.03
N ALA A 1102 -19.05 -24.35 25.90
CA ALA A 1102 -19.37 -22.93 25.76
C ALA A 1102 -20.54 -22.49 26.66
N ALA A 1103 -21.60 -23.29 26.78
CA ALA A 1103 -22.72 -23.01 27.68
C ALA A 1103 -22.27 -23.01 29.15
N ARG A 1104 -21.41 -23.97 29.55
CA ARG A 1104 -20.81 -24.03 30.89
C ARG A 1104 -19.87 -22.85 31.16
N PHE A 1105 -19.11 -22.42 30.17
CA PHE A 1105 -18.14 -21.33 30.30
C PHE A 1105 -18.79 -19.95 30.36
N PHE A 1106 -19.79 -19.67 29.52
CA PHE A 1106 -20.43 -18.36 29.40
C PHE A 1106 -21.77 -18.24 30.15
N GLY A 1107 -22.34 -19.33 30.67
CA GLY A 1107 -23.64 -19.33 31.37
C GLY A 1107 -24.83 -19.12 30.44
N LEU A 1108 -24.89 -19.86 29.33
CA LEU A 1108 -25.91 -19.74 28.25
C LEU A 1108 -27.11 -20.68 28.44
#